data_AF-A0A066XXH7-F1
#
_entry.id   AF-A0A066XXH7-F1
#
_cell.length_a   1.000
_cell.length_b   1.000
_cell.length_c   1.000
_cell.angle_alpha   90.00
_cell.angle_beta   90.00
_cell.angle_gamma   90.00
#
_symmetry.space_group_name_H-M   'P 1'
#
loop_
_entity.id
_entity.type
_entity.pdbx_description
1 polymer ?
#
loop_
_entity_poly.entity_id
_entity_poly.type
_entity_poly.pdbx_seq_one_letter_code
_entity_poly.pdbx_strand_id
1 'polypeptide(L)'
;MTAKPLGPLFGGSNENTRTVLRVTILSLIAAAAVASRLFSVIRFESIIHEFDPWFNFRATKYLVANGFYKFWDWFDDRTWHPLGRVTGGTLYPGLMVTSGAIYHALRALTVPVDIRNICVLLAPAFSGLTAYAAYLLTNEMTTSPSAGLLAAIFMGIAPGYISRSVAGSYDNEAIAIFLLVFTFFLWIKALKLGSMLWGALCALFYGYMVASWGGYAFITNMLPLHALTLILMGRYSARLYVSYTTWYALGTLASMQIPFVGFLPVKTSEHMPALGVFGFLQLVAFIDYVRSAIPSRQFQTFVYTFLAATFGVALAGLVALTSFGYIAPWGGRFYSLWDTGYAKIHIPIIASVSEHQPTAWPAFFFDLNMLVWLFPAGVYLCFQNLRDEHVFIVVYALFGTYFAGVMVRLMLTLTPVVCVAAAIAASQILDTYMVSKSPNPEDYKPEDASEGTSKKAGKGGLKSTDKPVVGIYTFLSKAVVVAGMSIFLLLFVLHCTWVTSNAYSSPSVVLASRLPDGSQHIIDDYREAYQWLRQNTKEDAKIMSWWDYGYQIGGMADRPTLVDNNTWNNTHIATVGKAMSSREEVSYPIMRQHEVDYILVVFGGLLGYSGDDINKFLWMVRIAEGIWPEEVQERKFFTPRGEYRVDDQATETMKNSLMYKMSYYNYNSLFPAGQAQDRVRGVRLPDVGPTLNTVEEAFTSENWIIRIYKVKDLDNIGRDHTAAAAFERGQKKKKPTKKRGPRVLRVD
;
A
#
# COMPACT_ATOMS: atom_id res chain seq x y z
N MET A 1 24.07 -37.13 12.81
CA MET A 1 23.33 -37.84 13.87
C MET A 1 22.20 -36.97 14.38
N THR A 2 20.99 -37.51 14.39
CA THR A 2 19.73 -36.83 14.76
C THR A 2 19.67 -36.57 16.27
N ALA A 3 19.82 -35.31 16.69
CA ALA A 3 19.54 -34.91 18.07
C ALA A 3 18.02 -34.90 18.28
N LYS A 4 17.50 -35.89 19.03
CA LYS A 4 16.12 -35.87 19.53
C LYS A 4 15.94 -34.68 20.48
N PRO A 5 14.87 -33.89 20.36
CA PRO A 5 14.59 -32.83 21.34
C PRO A 5 14.19 -33.48 22.66
N LEU A 6 14.99 -33.25 23.71
CA LEU A 6 14.75 -33.71 25.08
C LEU A 6 13.42 -33.14 25.63
N GLY A 7 12.72 -33.98 26.40
CA GLY A 7 11.36 -33.71 26.93
C GLY A 7 11.28 -32.61 28.01
N PRO A 8 10.09 -32.02 28.21
CA PRO A 8 9.86 -30.96 29.18
C PRO A 8 9.70 -31.48 30.63
N LEU A 9 9.79 -30.53 31.57
CA LEU A 9 9.84 -30.67 33.04
C LEU A 9 8.61 -31.31 33.73
N PHE A 10 7.53 -31.55 33.01
CA PHE A 10 6.36 -32.28 33.53
C PHE A 10 6.28 -33.64 32.85
N GLY A 11 6.48 -34.69 33.66
CA GLY A 11 6.41 -36.07 33.22
C GLY A 11 5.07 -36.38 32.57
N GLY A 12 5.16 -36.97 31.37
CA GLY A 12 4.06 -37.59 30.67
C GLY A 12 3.28 -36.64 29.77
N SER A 13 3.60 -36.64 28.47
CA SER A 13 2.65 -36.21 27.44
C SER A 13 3.15 -36.49 26.00
N ASN A 14 2.43 -37.40 25.34
CA ASN A 14 2.57 -37.89 23.97
C ASN A 14 2.63 -36.78 22.91
N GLU A 15 3.21 -37.07 21.75
CA GLU A 15 3.18 -36.24 20.52
C GLU A 15 1.80 -35.60 20.23
N ASN A 16 0.73 -36.30 20.61
CA ASN A 16 -0.66 -35.82 20.59
C ASN A 16 -0.86 -34.52 21.36
N THR A 17 -0.34 -34.36 22.58
CA THR A 17 -0.56 -33.13 23.36
C THR A 17 0.25 -31.96 22.80
N ARG A 18 1.46 -32.20 22.26
CA ARG A 18 2.21 -31.15 21.55
C ARG A 18 1.44 -30.65 20.34
N THR A 19 0.79 -31.57 19.63
CA THR A 19 -0.06 -31.26 18.48
C THR A 19 -1.30 -30.48 18.91
N VAL A 20 -2.00 -30.93 19.95
CA VAL A 20 -3.17 -30.23 20.54
C VAL A 20 -2.78 -28.83 20.98
N LEU A 21 -1.67 -28.67 21.71
CA LEU A 21 -1.21 -27.36 22.17
C LEU A 21 -0.90 -26.40 21.00
N ARG A 22 -0.27 -26.90 19.93
CA ARG A 22 0.00 -26.10 18.71
C ARG A 22 -1.30 -25.64 18.06
N VAL A 23 -2.25 -26.55 17.87
CA VAL A 23 -3.55 -26.22 17.27
C VAL A 23 -4.29 -25.19 18.13
N THR A 24 -4.33 -25.38 19.45
CA THR A 24 -4.95 -24.43 20.37
C THR A 24 -4.29 -23.05 20.31
N ILE A 25 -2.95 -22.98 20.31
CA ILE A 25 -2.23 -21.71 20.20
C ILE A 25 -2.53 -21.02 18.86
N LEU A 26 -2.50 -21.75 17.74
CA LEU A 26 -2.81 -21.17 16.43
C LEU A 26 -4.25 -20.66 16.35
N SER A 27 -5.21 -21.39 16.92
CA SER A 27 -6.60 -20.93 17.01
C SER A 27 -6.75 -19.67 17.86
N LEU A 28 -6.03 -19.58 18.99
CA LEU A 28 -6.01 -18.38 19.83
C LEU A 28 -5.33 -17.20 19.12
N ILE A 29 -4.26 -17.43 18.36
CA ILE A 29 -3.59 -16.39 17.56
C ILE A 29 -4.54 -15.89 16.47
N ALA A 30 -5.23 -16.77 15.76
CA ALA A 30 -6.22 -16.38 14.76
C ALA A 30 -7.35 -15.56 15.40
N ALA A 31 -7.86 -15.98 16.56
CA ALA A 31 -8.87 -15.24 17.30
C ALA A 31 -8.37 -13.86 17.75
N ALA A 32 -7.12 -13.77 18.26
CA ALA A 32 -6.51 -12.50 18.66
C ALA A 32 -6.28 -11.56 17.47
N ALA A 33 -5.85 -12.09 16.32
CA ALA A 33 -5.66 -11.33 15.10
C ALA A 33 -6.98 -10.75 14.55
N VAL A 34 -8.07 -11.52 14.64
CA VAL A 34 -9.41 -11.02 14.28
C VAL A 34 -9.90 -9.99 15.29
N ALA A 35 -9.82 -10.29 16.59
CA ALA A 35 -10.33 -9.44 17.66
C ALA A 35 -9.65 -8.06 17.69
N SER A 36 -8.33 -8.00 17.46
CA SER A 36 -7.58 -6.73 17.42
C SER A 36 -8.01 -5.79 16.28
N ARG A 37 -8.66 -6.31 15.23
CA ARG A 37 -9.08 -5.52 14.06
C ARG A 37 -10.52 -5.01 14.13
N LEU A 38 -11.27 -5.37 15.18
CA LEU A 38 -12.69 -5.02 15.31
C LEU A 38 -12.96 -3.72 16.07
N PHE A 39 -11.94 -3.01 16.56
CA PHE A 39 -12.14 -1.78 17.35
C PHE A 39 -12.94 -0.71 16.62
N SER A 40 -12.74 -0.51 15.31
CA SER A 40 -13.52 0.44 14.51
C SER A 40 -15.01 0.07 14.47
N VAL A 41 -15.30 -1.20 14.20
CA VAL A 41 -16.67 -1.73 14.10
C VAL A 41 -17.39 -1.73 15.45
N ILE A 42 -16.67 -1.97 16.55
CA ILE A 42 -17.25 -1.99 17.90
C ILE A 42 -17.55 -0.57 18.40
N ARG A 43 -16.68 0.41 18.10
CA ARG A 43 -16.85 1.80 18.56
C ARG A 43 -17.86 2.59 17.73
N PHE A 44 -17.88 2.32 16.44
CA PHE A 44 -18.70 3.03 15.48
C PHE A 44 -19.71 2.06 14.87
N GLU A 45 -19.81 2.04 13.55
CA GLU A 45 -20.72 1.19 12.80
C GLU A 45 -19.93 0.27 11.88
N SER A 46 -20.54 -0.86 11.50
CA SER A 46 -20.03 -1.76 10.47
C SER A 46 -20.21 -1.13 9.08
N ILE A 47 -19.28 -0.24 8.72
CA ILE A 47 -19.22 0.45 7.42
C ILE A 47 -17.84 0.32 6.81
N ILE A 48 -17.77 0.62 5.52
CA ILE A 48 -16.49 0.70 4.80
C ILE A 48 -15.80 2.01 5.15
N HIS A 49 -14.50 1.93 5.43
CA HIS A 49 -13.66 3.06 5.78
C HIS A 49 -12.75 3.44 4.60
N GLU A 50 -12.11 4.61 4.70
CA GLU A 50 -11.22 5.19 3.68
C GLU A 50 -11.94 5.57 2.38
N PHE A 51 -11.18 6.02 1.39
CA PHE A 51 -11.69 6.47 0.09
C PHE A 51 -11.69 5.31 -0.93
N ASP A 52 -10.56 4.58 -1.02
CA ASP A 52 -10.32 3.52 -2.01
C ASP A 52 -11.30 2.34 -1.94
N PRO A 53 -11.64 1.81 -0.74
CA PRO A 53 -12.53 0.65 -0.60
C PRO A 53 -13.95 0.82 -1.14
N TRP A 54 -14.44 2.05 -1.34
CA TRP A 54 -15.78 2.31 -1.87
C TRP A 54 -15.94 1.83 -3.31
N PHE A 55 -14.90 1.98 -4.13
CA PHE A 55 -14.90 1.44 -5.49
C PHE A 55 -14.94 -0.08 -5.47
N ASN A 56 -14.09 -0.70 -4.65
CA ASN A 56 -14.03 -2.16 -4.52
C ASN A 56 -15.39 -2.73 -4.08
N PHE A 57 -16.06 -2.08 -3.13
CA PHE A 57 -17.38 -2.50 -2.68
C PHE A 57 -18.44 -2.36 -3.77
N ARG A 58 -18.46 -1.24 -4.51
CA ARG A 58 -19.38 -1.03 -5.64
C ARG A 58 -19.17 -2.09 -6.72
N ALA A 59 -17.91 -2.40 -7.03
CA ALA A 59 -17.53 -3.45 -7.97
C ALA A 59 -17.99 -4.84 -7.51
N THR A 60 -17.80 -5.19 -6.23
CA THR A 60 -18.28 -6.45 -5.64
C THR A 60 -19.81 -6.54 -5.65
N LYS A 61 -20.51 -5.44 -5.34
CA LYS A 61 -21.98 -5.38 -5.43
C LYS A 61 -22.47 -5.62 -6.86
N TYR A 62 -21.80 -5.05 -7.85
CA TYR A 62 -22.10 -5.28 -9.26
C TYR A 62 -21.86 -6.75 -9.67
N LEU A 63 -20.73 -7.34 -9.24
CA LEU A 63 -20.40 -8.75 -9.50
C LEU A 63 -21.46 -9.70 -8.95
N VAL A 64 -21.91 -9.49 -7.72
CA VAL A 64 -22.94 -10.32 -7.07
C VAL A 64 -24.31 -10.15 -7.74
N ALA A 65 -24.66 -8.95 -8.19
CA ALA A 65 -25.96 -8.67 -8.80
C ALA A 65 -26.06 -9.14 -10.27
N ASN A 66 -24.98 -8.99 -11.04
CA ASN A 66 -25.00 -9.19 -12.51
C ASN A 66 -24.26 -10.46 -12.97
N GLY A 67 -23.48 -11.10 -12.10
CA GLY A 67 -22.68 -12.27 -12.41
C GLY A 67 -21.31 -11.94 -12.99
N PHE A 68 -20.47 -12.97 -13.14
CA PHE A 68 -19.06 -12.83 -13.48
C PHE A 68 -18.81 -12.30 -14.91
N TYR A 69 -19.51 -12.82 -15.92
CA TYR A 69 -19.29 -12.39 -17.31
C TYR A 69 -19.64 -10.92 -17.54
N LYS A 70 -20.76 -10.45 -16.98
CA LYS A 70 -21.14 -9.03 -17.05
C LYS A 70 -20.19 -8.13 -16.27
N PHE A 71 -19.55 -8.64 -15.22
CA PHE A 71 -18.51 -7.93 -14.47
C PHE A 71 -17.21 -7.84 -15.27
N TRP A 72 -16.85 -8.91 -15.97
CA TRP A 72 -15.67 -8.95 -16.83
C TRP A 72 -15.75 -7.95 -17.99
N ASP A 73 -16.93 -7.78 -18.58
CA ASP A 73 -17.19 -6.82 -19.67
C ASP A 73 -17.80 -5.49 -19.16
N TRP A 74 -17.65 -5.18 -17.87
CA TRP A 74 -18.31 -4.00 -17.28
C TRP A 74 -17.65 -2.69 -17.75
N PHE A 75 -18.45 -1.85 -18.42
CA PHE A 75 -18.19 -0.44 -18.67
C PHE A 75 -18.98 0.42 -17.68
N ASP A 76 -18.29 1.20 -16.86
CA ASP A 76 -18.89 2.15 -15.92
C ASP A 76 -19.01 3.53 -16.59
N ASP A 77 -20.23 3.90 -16.93
CA ASP A 77 -20.60 5.20 -17.50
C ASP A 77 -20.78 6.28 -16.42
N ARG A 78 -20.83 5.90 -15.13
CA ARG A 78 -20.99 6.82 -14.00
C ARG A 78 -19.66 7.36 -13.44
N THR A 79 -18.51 6.94 -13.96
CA THR A 79 -17.20 7.48 -13.56
C THR A 79 -16.46 8.05 -14.74
N TRP A 80 -15.61 9.05 -14.51
CA TRP A 80 -14.86 9.74 -15.55
C TRP A 80 -15.73 10.35 -16.65
N HIS A 81 -16.84 11.02 -16.31
CA HIS A 81 -17.62 11.71 -17.33
C HIS A 81 -16.77 12.80 -18.03
N PRO A 82 -16.74 12.87 -19.38
CA PRO A 82 -17.56 12.15 -20.38
C PRO A 82 -16.95 10.85 -20.97
N LEU A 83 -15.77 10.43 -20.52
CA LEU A 83 -15.01 9.31 -21.06
C LEU A 83 -15.60 7.94 -20.69
N GLY A 84 -16.08 7.78 -19.46
CA GLY A 84 -16.39 6.47 -18.87
C GLY A 84 -15.14 5.67 -18.49
N ARG A 85 -15.33 4.56 -17.79
CA ARG A 85 -14.25 3.65 -17.38
C ARG A 85 -14.56 2.20 -17.76
N VAL A 86 -13.65 1.57 -18.51
CA VAL A 86 -13.71 0.12 -18.78
C VAL A 86 -13.23 -0.63 -17.53
N THR A 87 -14.13 -0.89 -16.60
CA THR A 87 -13.79 -1.36 -15.26
C THR A 87 -13.19 -2.77 -15.29
N GLY A 88 -13.75 -3.70 -16.07
CA GLY A 88 -13.25 -5.08 -16.15
C GLY A 88 -11.79 -5.20 -16.66
N GLY A 89 -11.35 -4.26 -17.50
CA GLY A 89 -9.98 -4.19 -18.00
C GLY A 89 -9.04 -3.32 -17.16
N THR A 90 -9.56 -2.54 -16.21
CA THR A 90 -8.80 -1.52 -15.44
C THR A 90 -8.77 -1.77 -13.93
N LEU A 91 -9.11 -2.98 -13.49
CA LEU A 91 -9.09 -3.39 -12.08
C LEU A 91 -8.44 -4.77 -11.88
N TYR A 92 -8.05 -5.05 -10.64
CA TYR A 92 -7.61 -6.36 -10.17
C TYR A 92 -8.81 -7.14 -9.59
N PRO A 93 -9.30 -8.21 -10.23
CA PRO A 93 -10.60 -8.82 -9.87
C PRO A 93 -10.54 -9.73 -8.63
N GLY A 94 -9.36 -10.06 -8.12
CA GLY A 94 -9.14 -11.07 -7.09
C GLY A 94 -9.89 -10.81 -5.80
N LEU A 95 -9.92 -9.55 -5.33
CA LEU A 95 -10.65 -9.16 -4.13
C LEU A 95 -12.17 -9.38 -4.27
N MET A 96 -12.74 -8.88 -5.37
CA MET A 96 -14.18 -8.92 -5.63
C MET A 96 -14.66 -10.36 -5.85
N VAL A 97 -13.91 -11.16 -6.62
CA VAL A 97 -14.22 -12.57 -6.89
C VAL A 97 -14.18 -13.39 -5.61
N THR A 98 -13.21 -13.12 -4.73
CA THR A 98 -13.10 -13.83 -3.44
C THR A 98 -14.29 -13.54 -2.53
N SER A 99 -14.68 -12.27 -2.40
CA SER A 99 -15.87 -11.90 -1.63
C SER A 99 -17.16 -12.43 -2.24
N GLY A 100 -17.28 -12.41 -3.58
CA GLY A 100 -18.42 -13.01 -4.29
C GLY A 100 -18.52 -14.51 -4.09
N ALA A 101 -17.39 -15.23 -4.15
CA ALA A 101 -17.34 -16.67 -3.90
C ALA A 101 -17.76 -17.01 -2.45
N ILE A 102 -17.27 -16.25 -1.46
CA ILE A 102 -17.68 -16.40 -0.05
C ILE A 102 -19.18 -16.13 0.10
N TYR A 103 -19.71 -15.09 -0.55
CA TYR A 103 -21.14 -14.77 -0.52
C TYR A 103 -22.01 -15.91 -1.08
N HIS A 104 -21.65 -16.45 -2.24
CA HIS A 104 -22.37 -17.58 -2.83
C HIS A 104 -22.23 -18.86 -2.00
N ALA A 105 -21.06 -19.12 -1.41
CA ALA A 105 -20.86 -20.26 -0.52
C ALA A 105 -21.71 -20.17 0.76
N LEU A 106 -21.78 -19.00 1.40
CA LEU A 106 -22.61 -18.78 2.59
C LEU A 106 -24.11 -18.90 2.28
N ARG A 107 -24.54 -18.41 1.11
CA ARG A 107 -25.92 -18.62 0.64
C ARG A 107 -26.23 -20.07 0.34
N ALA A 108 -25.29 -20.82 -0.24
CA ALA A 108 -25.44 -22.27 -0.46
C ALA A 108 -25.57 -23.03 0.87
N LEU A 109 -24.93 -22.54 1.93
CA LEU A 109 -25.07 -23.03 3.31
C LEU A 109 -26.30 -22.47 4.05
N THR A 110 -27.21 -21.77 3.36
CA THR A 110 -28.43 -21.16 3.92
C THR A 110 -28.19 -20.12 5.02
N VAL A 111 -27.01 -19.48 5.04
CA VAL A 111 -26.69 -18.37 5.95
C VAL A 111 -26.80 -17.04 5.18
N PRO A 112 -27.92 -16.31 5.28
CA PRO A 112 -28.12 -15.06 4.52
C PRO A 112 -27.34 -13.91 5.16
N VAL A 113 -26.08 -13.72 4.75
CA VAL A 113 -25.26 -12.56 5.14
C VAL A 113 -25.29 -11.51 4.02
N ASP A 114 -25.45 -10.23 4.39
CA ASP A 114 -25.35 -9.13 3.44
C ASP A 114 -23.92 -8.96 2.92
N ILE A 115 -23.77 -8.57 1.65
CA ILE A 115 -22.46 -8.44 1.00
C ILE A 115 -21.58 -7.41 1.69
N ARG A 116 -22.17 -6.34 2.25
CA ARG A 116 -21.45 -5.32 3.02
C ARG A 116 -20.70 -5.92 4.21
N ASN A 117 -21.34 -6.80 4.98
CA ASN A 117 -20.72 -7.40 6.16
C ASN A 117 -19.57 -8.34 5.77
N ILE A 118 -19.69 -9.04 4.62
CA ILE A 118 -18.60 -9.86 4.09
C ILE A 118 -17.41 -8.98 3.70
N CYS A 119 -17.64 -7.87 2.99
CA CYS A 119 -16.57 -6.93 2.62
C CYS A 119 -15.88 -6.33 3.86
N VAL A 120 -16.64 -5.94 4.89
CA VAL A 120 -16.09 -5.35 6.13
C VAL A 120 -15.24 -6.37 6.91
N LEU A 121 -15.67 -7.63 7.00
CA LEU A 121 -15.01 -8.67 7.80
C LEU A 121 -13.99 -9.52 7.04
N LEU A 122 -13.79 -9.26 5.74
CA LEU A 122 -12.83 -10.00 4.92
C LEU A 122 -11.39 -9.83 5.43
N ALA A 123 -10.96 -8.59 5.69
CA ALA A 123 -9.58 -8.31 6.10
C ALA A 123 -9.20 -8.97 7.44
N PRO A 124 -10.04 -8.93 8.50
CA PRO A 124 -9.81 -9.71 9.71
C PRO A 124 -9.70 -11.22 9.46
N ALA A 125 -10.57 -11.79 8.64
CA ALA A 125 -10.54 -13.24 8.34
C ALA A 125 -9.23 -13.64 7.64
N PHE A 126 -8.81 -12.87 6.64
CA PHE A 126 -7.54 -13.08 5.95
C PHE A 126 -6.32 -12.83 6.84
N SER A 127 -6.40 -11.95 7.83
CA SER A 127 -5.32 -11.78 8.80
C SER A 127 -5.04 -13.05 9.61
N GLY A 128 -6.07 -13.81 9.99
CA GLY A 128 -5.88 -15.10 10.65
C GLY A 128 -5.16 -16.10 9.75
N LEU A 129 -5.50 -16.11 8.46
CA LEU A 129 -4.83 -16.91 7.43
C LEU A 129 -3.39 -16.46 7.20
N THR A 130 -3.11 -15.15 7.25
CA THR A 130 -1.75 -14.59 7.16
C THR A 130 -0.88 -15.03 8.33
N ALA A 131 -1.41 -15.03 9.55
CA ALA A 131 -0.69 -15.55 10.72
C ALA A 131 -0.35 -17.04 10.56
N TYR A 132 -1.27 -17.84 10.01
CA TYR A 132 -1.02 -19.24 9.67
C TYR A 132 0.02 -19.40 8.55
N ALA A 133 -0.01 -18.56 7.50
CA ALA A 133 1.01 -18.57 6.45
C ALA A 133 2.40 -18.22 7.00
N ALA A 134 2.50 -17.27 7.94
CA ALA A 134 3.76 -16.92 8.62
C ALA A 134 4.29 -18.06 9.49
N TYR A 135 3.41 -18.81 10.16
CA TYR A 135 3.76 -20.04 10.88
C TYR A 135 4.41 -21.05 9.93
N LEU A 136 3.77 -21.33 8.78
CA LEU A 136 4.26 -22.30 7.80
C LEU A 136 5.61 -21.87 7.21
N LEU A 137 5.75 -20.60 6.80
CA LEU A 137 6.99 -20.06 6.26
C LEU A 137 8.14 -20.20 7.26
N THR A 138 7.92 -19.83 8.53
CA THR A 138 8.97 -19.86 9.55
C THR A 138 9.39 -21.29 9.93
N ASN A 139 8.45 -22.26 9.93
CA ASN A 139 8.78 -23.67 10.15
C ASN A 139 9.64 -24.27 9.05
N GLU A 140 9.59 -23.73 7.82
CA GLU A 140 10.51 -24.15 6.77
C GLU A 140 11.92 -23.60 6.96
N MET A 141 12.06 -22.47 7.68
CA MET A 141 13.35 -21.82 7.97
C MET A 141 14.08 -22.46 9.15
N THR A 142 13.34 -22.82 10.21
CA THR A 142 13.94 -23.32 11.45
C THR A 142 13.48 -24.73 11.79
N THR A 143 14.33 -25.50 12.46
CA THR A 143 13.98 -26.83 12.95
C THR A 143 13.06 -26.79 14.18
N SER A 144 12.94 -25.65 14.86
CA SER A 144 12.10 -25.46 16.05
C SER A 144 10.71 -24.93 15.68
N PRO A 145 9.62 -25.70 15.91
CA PRO A 145 8.26 -25.23 15.66
C PRO A 145 7.81 -24.06 16.56
N SER A 146 8.58 -23.76 17.61
CA SER A 146 8.34 -22.64 18.52
C SER A 146 8.54 -21.29 17.83
N ALA A 147 9.56 -21.19 16.95
CA ALA A 147 9.81 -19.98 16.16
C ALA A 147 8.62 -19.66 15.25
N GLY A 148 7.99 -20.70 14.66
CA GLY A 148 6.79 -20.51 13.86
C GLY A 148 5.61 -19.94 14.65
N LEU A 149 5.39 -20.42 15.88
CA LEU A 149 4.30 -19.90 16.73
C LEU A 149 4.55 -18.43 17.12
N LEU A 150 5.80 -18.06 17.40
CA LEU A 150 6.20 -16.67 17.66
C LEU A 150 6.01 -15.78 16.43
N ALA A 151 6.37 -16.25 15.23
CA ALA A 151 6.14 -15.52 13.99
C ALA A 151 4.65 -15.29 13.72
N ALA A 152 3.82 -16.30 14.00
CA ALA A 152 2.38 -16.21 13.82
C ALA A 152 1.73 -15.17 14.74
N ILE A 153 2.11 -15.13 16.02
CA ILE A 153 1.57 -14.12 16.94
C ILE A 153 2.07 -12.72 16.59
N PHE A 154 3.35 -12.56 16.24
CA PHE A 154 3.89 -11.27 15.80
C PHE A 154 3.15 -10.76 14.56
N MET A 155 2.96 -11.60 13.55
CA MET A 155 2.23 -11.22 12.33
C MET A 155 0.75 -10.93 12.63
N GLY A 156 0.13 -11.67 13.55
CA GLY A 156 -1.27 -11.50 13.93
C GLY A 156 -1.57 -10.14 14.58
N ILE A 157 -0.65 -9.60 15.38
CA ILE A 157 -0.87 -8.36 16.15
C ILE A 157 0.00 -7.16 15.72
N ALA A 158 0.89 -7.31 14.74
CA ALA A 158 1.79 -6.24 14.31
C ALA A 158 1.01 -5.01 13.76
N PRO A 159 1.21 -3.80 14.32
CA PRO A 159 0.54 -2.58 13.88
C PRO A 159 0.80 -2.24 12.41
N GLY A 160 2.02 -2.47 11.92
CA GLY A 160 2.36 -2.24 10.51
C GLY A 160 1.50 -3.03 9.51
N TYR A 161 0.99 -4.21 9.89
CA TYR A 161 0.02 -4.95 9.08
C TYR A 161 -1.43 -4.56 9.41
N ILE A 162 -1.74 -4.28 10.68
CA ILE A 162 -3.09 -3.90 11.11
C ILE A 162 -3.54 -2.59 10.44
N SER A 163 -2.65 -1.62 10.24
CA SER A 163 -2.97 -0.31 9.64
C SER A 163 -3.76 -0.37 8.32
N ARG A 164 -3.56 -1.42 7.51
CA ARG A 164 -4.27 -1.67 6.24
C ARG A 164 -5.11 -2.94 6.23
N SER A 165 -5.38 -3.52 7.41
CA SER A 165 -6.22 -4.72 7.55
C SER A 165 -7.27 -4.61 8.67
N VAL A 166 -7.57 -3.39 9.13
CA VAL A 166 -8.67 -3.13 10.08
C VAL A 166 -10.01 -3.52 9.45
N ALA A 167 -10.96 -3.99 10.27
CA ALA A 167 -12.31 -4.25 9.81
C ALA A 167 -12.93 -2.97 9.21
N GLY A 168 -13.49 -3.10 8.00
CA GLY A 168 -14.02 -1.98 7.21
C GLY A 168 -13.06 -1.43 6.14
N SER A 169 -11.75 -1.72 6.23
CA SER A 169 -10.78 -1.42 5.17
C SER A 169 -10.81 -2.52 4.10
N TYR A 170 -11.77 -2.42 3.17
CA TYR A 170 -11.93 -3.38 2.05
C TYR A 170 -11.02 -3.00 0.87
N ASP A 171 -9.72 -3.02 1.11
CA ASP A 171 -8.68 -2.77 0.10
C ASP A 171 -7.97 -4.07 -0.33
N ASN A 172 -7.26 -4.01 -1.44
CA ASN A 172 -6.59 -5.14 -2.07
C ASN A 172 -5.50 -5.75 -1.17
N GLU A 173 -4.85 -4.92 -0.36
CA GLU A 173 -3.84 -5.26 0.63
C GLU A 173 -4.32 -6.32 1.65
N ALA A 174 -5.63 -6.35 1.94
CA ALA A 174 -6.24 -7.28 2.87
C ALA A 174 -5.97 -8.74 2.51
N ILE A 175 -6.06 -9.08 1.22
CA ILE A 175 -5.75 -10.42 0.69
C ILE A 175 -4.28 -10.51 0.27
N ALA A 176 -3.70 -9.42 -0.27
CA ALA A 176 -2.38 -9.45 -0.90
C ALA A 176 -1.28 -9.97 0.03
N ILE A 177 -1.28 -9.58 1.31
CA ILE A 177 -0.23 -10.00 2.26
C ILE A 177 -0.33 -11.49 2.61
N PHE A 178 -1.54 -12.03 2.72
CA PHE A 178 -1.74 -13.47 2.85
C PHE A 178 -1.11 -14.20 1.65
N LEU A 179 -1.43 -13.76 0.44
CA LEU A 179 -0.93 -14.39 -0.79
C LEU A 179 0.58 -14.23 -0.96
N LEU A 180 1.14 -13.09 -0.57
CA LEU A 180 2.57 -12.85 -0.59
C LEU A 180 3.32 -13.83 0.31
N VAL A 181 2.93 -13.93 1.58
CA VAL A 181 3.58 -14.83 2.55
C VAL A 181 3.38 -16.30 2.16
N PHE A 182 2.19 -16.66 1.68
CA PHE A 182 1.90 -18.03 1.26
C PHE A 182 2.64 -18.42 -0.03
N THR A 183 2.79 -17.50 -0.99
CA THR A 183 3.59 -17.72 -2.20
C THR A 183 5.06 -17.93 -1.85
N PHE A 184 5.60 -17.16 -0.90
CA PHE A 184 6.96 -17.35 -0.40
C PHE A 184 7.14 -18.68 0.32
N PHE A 185 6.17 -19.11 1.12
CA PHE A 185 6.18 -20.44 1.73
C PHE A 185 6.24 -21.55 0.67
N LEU A 186 5.36 -21.50 -0.35
CA LEU A 186 5.32 -22.48 -1.42
C LEU A 186 6.62 -22.49 -2.25
N TRP A 187 7.20 -21.32 -2.50
CA TRP A 187 8.49 -21.18 -3.20
C TRP A 187 9.61 -21.89 -2.44
N ILE A 188 9.76 -21.62 -1.14
CA ILE A 188 10.79 -22.25 -0.31
C ILE A 188 10.58 -23.76 -0.22
N LYS A 189 9.33 -24.20 -0.07
CA LYS A 189 8.99 -25.62 -0.04
C LYS A 189 9.30 -26.31 -1.37
N ALA A 190 9.02 -25.65 -2.50
CA ALA A 190 9.38 -26.15 -3.83
C ALA A 190 10.89 -26.32 -3.96
N LEU A 191 11.69 -25.33 -3.52
CA LEU A 191 13.14 -25.40 -3.56
C LEU A 191 13.73 -26.53 -2.70
N LYS A 192 13.22 -26.72 -1.48
CA LYS A 192 13.71 -27.77 -0.58
C LYS A 192 13.44 -29.17 -1.13
N LEU A 193 12.23 -29.40 -1.62
CA LEU A 193 11.79 -30.70 -2.13
C LEU A 193 12.20 -30.95 -3.59
N GLY A 194 12.44 -29.90 -4.38
CA GLY A 194 12.75 -29.99 -5.81
C GLY A 194 11.60 -30.54 -6.66
N SER A 195 10.35 -30.38 -6.21
CA SER A 195 9.17 -30.99 -6.85
C SER A 195 8.39 -29.98 -7.69
N MET A 196 8.06 -30.41 -8.91
CA MET A 196 7.27 -29.65 -9.89
C MET A 196 5.87 -29.31 -9.37
N LEU A 197 5.26 -30.18 -8.56
CA LEU A 197 3.92 -29.95 -8.00
C LEU A 197 3.90 -28.71 -7.10
N TRP A 198 4.90 -28.57 -6.22
CA TRP A 198 5.01 -27.40 -5.34
C TRP A 198 5.35 -26.13 -6.12
N GLY A 199 6.14 -26.25 -7.20
CA GLY A 199 6.38 -25.15 -8.15
C GLY A 199 5.11 -24.70 -8.88
N ALA A 200 4.26 -25.63 -9.31
CA ALA A 200 2.97 -25.34 -9.95
C ALA A 200 1.96 -24.71 -8.98
N LEU A 201 1.89 -25.20 -7.73
CA LEU A 201 1.08 -24.57 -6.68
C LEU A 201 1.57 -23.15 -6.37
N CYS A 202 2.89 -22.94 -6.32
CA CYS A 202 3.48 -21.62 -6.17
C CYS A 202 3.07 -20.68 -7.32
N ALA A 203 3.10 -21.17 -8.56
CA ALA A 203 2.63 -20.42 -9.73
C ALA A 203 1.13 -20.08 -9.68
N LEU A 204 0.29 -21.00 -9.20
CA LEU A 204 -1.15 -20.76 -9.04
C LEU A 204 -1.44 -19.64 -8.04
N PHE A 205 -0.80 -19.69 -6.87
CA PHE A 205 -0.94 -18.64 -5.85
C PHE A 205 -0.31 -17.31 -6.29
N TYR A 206 0.77 -17.35 -7.06
CA TYR A 206 1.29 -16.17 -7.74
C TYR A 206 0.28 -15.58 -8.74
N GLY A 207 -0.38 -16.40 -9.56
CA GLY A 207 -1.46 -15.94 -10.45
C GLY A 207 -2.62 -15.31 -9.67
N TYR A 208 -3.01 -15.90 -8.53
CA TYR A 208 -4.02 -15.32 -7.65
C TYR A 208 -3.56 -13.99 -7.02
N MET A 209 -2.28 -13.87 -6.68
CA MET A 209 -1.68 -12.62 -6.23
C MET A 209 -1.72 -11.53 -7.30
N VAL A 210 -1.34 -11.87 -8.54
CA VAL A 210 -1.44 -10.96 -9.70
C VAL A 210 -2.88 -10.50 -9.90
N ALA A 211 -3.86 -11.39 -9.70
CA ALA A 211 -5.27 -11.04 -9.81
C ALA A 211 -5.74 -10.12 -8.69
N SER A 212 -5.07 -10.10 -7.55
CA SER A 212 -5.52 -9.39 -6.34
C SER A 212 -4.82 -8.04 -6.15
N TRP A 213 -3.51 -7.94 -6.43
CA TRP A 213 -2.74 -6.72 -6.11
C TRP A 213 -1.55 -6.49 -7.03
N GLY A 214 -1.31 -5.22 -7.38
CA GLY A 214 -0.26 -4.80 -8.30
C GLY A 214 1.18 -5.02 -7.82
N GLY A 215 1.41 -5.25 -6.53
CA GLY A 215 2.75 -5.58 -6.02
C GLY A 215 3.17 -7.03 -6.28
N TYR A 216 2.47 -7.77 -7.16
CA TYR A 216 3.02 -9.01 -7.74
C TYR A 216 4.38 -8.79 -8.44
N ALA A 217 4.65 -7.57 -8.92
CA ALA A 217 5.95 -7.16 -9.44
C ALA A 217 7.08 -7.34 -8.40
N PHE A 218 6.79 -7.19 -7.11
CA PHE A 218 7.75 -7.47 -6.03
C PHE A 218 8.13 -8.95 -5.99
N ILE A 219 7.15 -9.86 -6.05
CA ILE A 219 7.40 -11.32 -6.08
C ILE A 219 8.18 -11.70 -7.33
N THR A 220 7.76 -11.15 -8.47
CA THR A 220 8.37 -11.43 -9.79
C THR A 220 9.83 -11.01 -9.85
N ASN A 221 10.26 -10.02 -9.06
CA ASN A 221 11.66 -9.61 -9.00
C ASN A 221 12.44 -10.27 -7.85
N MET A 222 11.79 -10.55 -6.72
CA MET A 222 12.43 -11.20 -5.56
C MET A 222 12.80 -12.67 -5.81
N LEU A 223 11.92 -13.46 -6.44
CA LEU A 223 12.20 -14.88 -6.71
C LEU A 223 13.39 -15.08 -7.67
N PRO A 224 13.48 -14.37 -8.80
CA PRO A 224 14.66 -14.40 -9.66
C PRO A 224 15.92 -13.88 -8.99
N LEU A 225 15.81 -12.81 -8.20
CA LEU A 225 16.97 -12.28 -7.48
C LEU A 225 17.53 -13.31 -6.50
N HIS A 226 16.65 -14.00 -5.76
CA HIS A 226 17.05 -15.10 -4.90
C HIS A 226 17.73 -16.24 -5.68
N ALA A 227 17.15 -16.66 -6.81
CA ALA A 227 17.75 -17.69 -7.66
C ALA A 227 19.13 -17.25 -8.19
N LEU A 228 19.27 -16.00 -8.61
CA LEU A 228 20.55 -15.43 -9.05
C LEU A 228 21.58 -15.41 -7.93
N THR A 229 21.21 -14.99 -6.72
CA THR A 229 22.10 -15.00 -5.55
C THR A 229 22.58 -16.41 -5.23
N LEU A 230 21.71 -17.42 -5.29
CA LEU A 230 22.11 -18.82 -5.09
C LEU A 230 23.14 -19.28 -6.14
N ILE A 231 22.97 -18.88 -7.40
CA ILE A 231 23.93 -19.21 -8.48
C ILE A 231 25.26 -18.50 -8.25
N LEU A 232 25.25 -17.22 -7.88
CA LEU A 232 26.48 -16.44 -7.60
C LEU A 232 27.25 -16.99 -6.39
N MET A 233 26.56 -17.57 -5.42
CA MET A 233 27.17 -18.29 -4.29
C MET A 233 27.72 -19.68 -4.67
N GLY A 234 27.58 -20.09 -5.94
CA GLY A 234 28.00 -21.41 -6.43
C GLY A 234 27.07 -22.55 -6.01
N ARG A 235 25.87 -22.25 -5.49
CA ARG A 235 24.89 -23.23 -4.98
C ARG A 235 23.83 -23.59 -6.01
N TYR A 236 24.26 -23.82 -7.24
CA TYR A 236 23.36 -24.32 -8.28
C TYR A 236 22.96 -25.77 -7.99
N SER A 237 21.68 -26.09 -8.17
CA SER A 237 21.14 -27.44 -7.99
C SER A 237 20.01 -27.69 -8.99
N ALA A 238 19.84 -28.94 -9.43
CA ALA A 238 18.71 -29.36 -10.25
C ALA A 238 17.35 -29.02 -9.59
N ARG A 239 17.28 -29.00 -8.26
CA ARG A 239 16.08 -28.59 -7.50
C ARG A 239 15.69 -27.13 -7.75
N LEU A 240 16.69 -26.24 -7.81
CA LEU A 240 16.49 -24.82 -8.14
C LEU A 240 16.01 -24.68 -9.58
N TYR A 241 16.63 -25.40 -10.51
CA TYR A 241 16.25 -25.38 -11.92
C TYR A 241 14.78 -25.83 -12.14
N VAL A 242 14.38 -26.97 -11.58
CA VAL A 242 13.01 -27.50 -11.72
C VAL A 242 12.00 -26.54 -11.10
N SER A 243 12.27 -26.04 -9.89
CA SER A 243 11.34 -25.16 -9.17
C SER A 243 11.16 -23.82 -9.88
N TYR A 244 12.25 -23.18 -10.29
CA TYR A 244 12.21 -21.86 -10.94
C TYR A 244 11.59 -21.94 -12.34
N THR A 245 12.00 -22.91 -13.16
CA THR A 245 11.50 -23.07 -14.54
C THR A 245 10.00 -23.34 -14.55
N THR A 246 9.52 -24.20 -13.64
CA THR A 246 8.09 -24.51 -13.50
C THR A 246 7.30 -23.29 -13.04
N TRP A 247 7.79 -22.59 -12.02
CA TRP A 247 7.15 -21.38 -11.51
C TRP A 247 7.08 -20.29 -12.58
N TYR A 248 8.18 -20.03 -13.29
CA TYR A 248 8.25 -18.98 -14.29
C TYR A 248 7.31 -19.25 -15.47
N ALA A 249 7.32 -20.47 -16.02
CA ALA A 249 6.48 -20.82 -17.16
C ALA A 249 4.98 -20.72 -16.82
N LEU A 250 4.55 -21.37 -15.73
CA LEU A 250 3.13 -21.37 -15.34
C LEU A 250 2.70 -20.02 -14.77
N GLY A 251 3.56 -19.37 -13.99
CA GLY A 251 3.26 -18.10 -13.34
C GLY A 251 3.11 -16.98 -14.35
N THR A 252 3.98 -16.90 -15.36
CA THR A 252 3.88 -15.89 -16.42
C THR A 252 2.65 -16.14 -17.29
N LEU A 253 2.32 -17.40 -17.62
CA LEU A 253 1.08 -17.70 -18.36
C LEU A 253 -0.17 -17.33 -17.56
N ALA A 254 -0.18 -17.59 -16.26
CA ALA A 254 -1.27 -17.22 -15.37
C ALA A 254 -1.42 -15.69 -15.22
N SER A 255 -0.31 -14.94 -15.14
CA SER A 255 -0.36 -13.48 -15.04
C SER A 255 -0.90 -12.83 -16.32
N MET A 256 -0.58 -13.38 -17.50
CA MET A 256 -1.08 -12.87 -18.78
C MET A 256 -2.60 -13.02 -18.97
N GLN A 257 -3.28 -13.89 -18.22
CA GLN A 257 -4.74 -14.07 -18.35
C GLN A 257 -5.53 -12.91 -17.76
N ILE A 258 -4.92 -12.10 -16.89
CA ILE A 258 -5.61 -11.00 -16.22
C ILE A 258 -5.63 -9.80 -17.19
N PRO A 259 -6.80 -9.28 -17.58
CA PRO A 259 -6.91 -8.24 -18.62
C PRO A 259 -6.10 -6.99 -18.34
N PHE A 260 -6.04 -6.58 -17.06
CA PHE A 260 -5.26 -5.43 -16.62
C PHE A 260 -3.75 -5.60 -16.89
N VAL A 261 -3.26 -6.85 -16.76
CA VAL A 261 -1.85 -7.19 -16.95
C VAL A 261 -1.56 -7.50 -18.41
N GLY A 262 -2.41 -8.28 -19.07
CA GLY A 262 -2.29 -8.63 -20.49
C GLY A 262 -0.86 -9.04 -20.87
N PHE A 263 -0.25 -8.30 -21.80
CA PHE A 263 1.12 -8.58 -22.28
C PHE A 263 2.22 -7.78 -21.57
N LEU A 264 1.92 -7.10 -20.45
CA LEU A 264 2.93 -6.38 -19.67
C LEU A 264 4.11 -7.27 -19.23
N PRO A 265 3.93 -8.56 -18.83
CA PRO A 265 5.05 -9.41 -18.43
C PRO A 265 6.10 -9.66 -19.52
N VAL A 266 5.74 -9.46 -20.79
CA VAL A 266 6.66 -9.62 -21.95
C VAL A 266 7.19 -8.27 -22.43
N LYS A 267 6.39 -7.21 -22.32
CA LYS A 267 6.72 -5.91 -22.93
C LYS A 267 7.39 -4.94 -21.97
N THR A 268 7.22 -5.09 -20.66
CA THR A 268 7.74 -4.12 -19.68
C THR A 268 9.11 -4.51 -19.15
N SER A 269 9.94 -3.50 -18.86
CA SER A 269 11.25 -3.70 -18.23
C SER A 269 11.19 -4.33 -16.83
N GLU A 270 10.06 -4.18 -16.13
CA GLU A 270 9.86 -4.66 -14.76
C GLU A 270 9.91 -6.19 -14.63
N HIS A 271 9.61 -6.91 -15.71
CA HIS A 271 9.55 -8.38 -15.75
C HIS A 271 10.78 -8.99 -16.45
N MET A 272 11.64 -8.15 -17.03
CA MET A 272 12.86 -8.58 -17.71
C MET A 272 13.85 -9.29 -16.78
N PRO A 273 14.01 -8.94 -15.49
CA PRO A 273 14.87 -9.70 -14.59
C PRO A 273 14.44 -11.17 -14.46
N ALA A 274 13.13 -11.44 -14.43
CA ALA A 274 12.62 -12.81 -14.39
C ALA A 274 12.92 -13.58 -15.68
N LEU A 275 12.68 -12.96 -16.84
CA LEU A 275 13.04 -13.57 -18.13
C LEU A 275 14.55 -13.80 -18.27
N GLY A 276 15.35 -12.83 -17.81
CA GLY A 276 16.81 -12.88 -17.86
C GLY A 276 17.38 -14.02 -17.00
N VAL A 277 16.90 -14.17 -15.77
CA VAL A 277 17.29 -15.28 -14.89
C VAL A 277 16.79 -16.62 -15.41
N PHE A 278 15.60 -16.67 -16.02
CA PHE A 278 15.11 -17.86 -16.72
C PHE A 278 16.07 -18.30 -17.82
N GLY A 279 16.44 -17.39 -18.74
CA GLY A 279 17.41 -17.67 -19.78
C GLY A 279 18.78 -18.06 -19.22
N PHE A 280 19.25 -17.37 -18.18
CA PHE A 280 20.52 -17.67 -17.52
C PHE A 280 20.53 -19.06 -16.88
N LEU A 281 19.44 -19.49 -16.24
CA LEU A 281 19.31 -20.83 -15.68
C LEU A 281 19.35 -21.93 -16.74
N GLN A 282 18.76 -21.70 -17.92
CA GLN A 282 18.85 -22.63 -19.05
C GLN A 282 20.31 -22.81 -19.50
N LEU A 283 21.06 -21.70 -19.57
CA LEU A 283 22.48 -21.73 -19.93
C LEU A 283 23.32 -22.45 -18.88
N VAL A 284 23.12 -22.15 -17.59
CA VAL A 284 23.85 -22.80 -16.49
C VAL A 284 23.56 -24.31 -16.48
N ALA A 285 22.30 -24.70 -16.65
CA ALA A 285 21.91 -26.11 -16.72
C ALA A 285 22.56 -26.83 -17.91
N PHE A 286 22.61 -26.18 -19.08
CA PHE A 286 23.27 -26.73 -20.26
C PHE A 286 24.78 -26.86 -20.06
N ILE A 287 25.43 -25.85 -19.48
CA ILE A 287 26.87 -25.88 -19.16
C ILE A 287 27.16 -27.02 -18.18
N ASP A 288 26.33 -27.21 -17.14
CA ASP A 288 26.50 -28.28 -16.16
C ASP A 288 26.33 -29.67 -16.79
N TYR A 289 25.36 -29.82 -17.71
CA TYR A 289 25.20 -31.03 -18.52
C TYR A 289 26.43 -31.31 -19.39
N VAL A 290 26.93 -30.31 -20.13
CA VAL A 290 28.12 -30.45 -20.98
C VAL A 290 29.38 -30.74 -20.14
N ARG A 291 29.50 -30.13 -18.95
CA ARG A 291 30.57 -30.42 -17.99
C ARG A 291 30.63 -31.89 -17.62
N SER A 292 29.48 -32.54 -17.48
CA SER A 292 29.40 -33.97 -17.17
C SER A 292 29.81 -34.88 -18.33
N ALA A 293 29.77 -34.36 -19.57
CA ALA A 293 30.06 -35.12 -20.79
C ALA A 293 31.49 -34.91 -21.35
N ILE A 294 32.20 -33.83 -20.98
CA ILE A 294 33.48 -33.43 -21.60
C ILE A 294 34.64 -33.39 -20.58
N PRO A 295 35.87 -33.80 -20.96
CA PRO A 295 37.08 -33.66 -20.13
C PRO A 295 37.41 -32.20 -19.75
N SER A 296 37.90 -31.99 -18.53
CA SER A 296 38.11 -30.68 -17.87
C SER A 296 38.95 -29.67 -18.67
N ARG A 297 39.83 -30.13 -19.55
CA ARG A 297 40.77 -29.29 -20.32
C ARG A 297 40.08 -28.61 -21.52
N GLN A 298 39.14 -29.29 -22.17
CA GLN A 298 38.34 -28.73 -23.27
C GLN A 298 37.15 -27.90 -22.74
N PHE A 299 36.69 -28.22 -21.52
CA PHE A 299 35.60 -27.52 -20.85
C PHE A 299 35.90 -26.04 -20.58
N GLN A 300 37.13 -25.68 -20.17
CA GLN A 300 37.46 -24.27 -19.92
C GLN A 300 37.36 -23.41 -21.18
N THR A 301 37.92 -23.87 -22.30
CA THR A 301 37.85 -23.15 -23.58
C THR A 301 36.40 -23.05 -24.08
N PHE A 302 35.61 -24.12 -23.91
CA PHE A 302 34.18 -24.12 -24.22
C PHE A 302 33.40 -23.12 -23.36
N VAL A 303 33.63 -23.08 -22.05
CA VAL A 303 32.96 -22.14 -21.14
C VAL A 303 33.26 -20.70 -21.51
N TYR A 304 34.53 -20.34 -21.76
CA TYR A 304 34.89 -18.97 -22.15
C TYR A 304 34.30 -18.55 -23.50
N THR A 305 34.36 -19.43 -24.51
CA THR A 305 33.80 -19.13 -25.85
C THR A 305 32.28 -19.07 -25.83
N PHE A 306 31.63 -19.98 -25.11
CA PHE A 306 30.18 -20.01 -24.97
C PHE A 306 29.67 -18.82 -24.14
N LEU A 307 30.27 -18.50 -22.99
CA LEU A 307 29.89 -17.32 -22.20
C LEU A 307 30.06 -16.03 -23.00
N ALA A 308 31.20 -15.86 -23.70
CA ALA A 308 31.44 -14.67 -24.53
C ALA A 308 30.43 -14.56 -25.69
N ALA A 309 30.14 -15.66 -26.38
CA ALA A 309 29.15 -15.68 -27.46
C ALA A 309 27.73 -15.38 -26.93
N THR A 310 27.34 -16.01 -25.82
CA THR A 310 25.99 -15.82 -25.26
C THR A 310 25.81 -14.43 -24.67
N PHE A 311 26.83 -13.89 -24.01
CA PHE A 311 26.83 -12.52 -23.52
C PHE A 311 26.77 -11.51 -24.66
N GLY A 312 27.53 -11.72 -25.74
CA GLY A 312 27.49 -10.87 -26.94
C GLY A 312 26.11 -10.87 -27.61
N VAL A 313 25.49 -12.04 -27.78
CA VAL A 313 24.14 -12.16 -28.36
C VAL A 313 23.08 -11.57 -27.44
N ALA A 314 23.15 -11.81 -26.13
CA ALA A 314 22.20 -11.28 -25.16
C ALA A 314 22.28 -9.75 -25.07
N LEU A 315 23.49 -9.19 -25.04
CA LEU A 315 23.70 -7.74 -25.00
C LEU A 315 23.23 -7.08 -26.31
N ALA A 316 23.58 -7.65 -27.47
CA ALA A 316 23.12 -7.16 -28.76
C ALA A 316 21.59 -7.24 -28.89
N GLY A 317 20.99 -8.35 -28.45
CA GLY A 317 19.54 -8.53 -28.44
C GLY A 317 18.82 -7.54 -27.53
N LEU A 318 19.33 -7.31 -26.31
CA LEU A 318 18.74 -6.36 -25.37
C LEU A 318 18.86 -4.92 -25.87
N VAL A 319 20.02 -4.52 -26.40
CA VAL A 319 20.22 -3.18 -26.99
C VAL A 319 19.33 -3.00 -28.21
N ALA A 320 19.25 -4.00 -29.11
CA ALA A 320 18.38 -3.95 -30.27
C ALA A 320 16.90 -3.82 -29.88
N LEU A 321 16.39 -4.70 -29.02
CA LEU A 321 14.98 -4.69 -28.57
C LEU A 321 14.60 -3.41 -27.83
N THR A 322 15.53 -2.85 -27.05
CA THR A 322 15.32 -1.56 -26.37
C THR A 322 15.34 -0.41 -27.38
N SER A 323 16.28 -0.42 -28.33
CA SER A 323 16.39 0.64 -29.36
C SER A 323 15.23 0.64 -30.35
N PHE A 324 14.65 -0.52 -30.66
CA PHE A 324 13.46 -0.66 -31.50
C PHE A 324 12.17 -0.32 -30.75
N GLY A 325 12.23 -0.02 -29.44
CA GLY A 325 11.07 0.38 -28.65
C GLY A 325 10.07 -0.75 -28.35
N TYR A 326 10.44 -2.02 -28.57
CA TYR A 326 9.59 -3.15 -28.21
C TYR A 326 9.49 -3.37 -26.70
N ILE A 327 10.53 -2.99 -25.94
CA ILE A 327 10.55 -3.02 -24.48
C ILE A 327 10.20 -1.62 -23.97
N ALA A 328 9.05 -1.50 -23.29
CA ALA A 328 8.64 -0.26 -22.66
C ALA A 328 9.55 0.07 -21.46
N PRO A 329 9.89 1.35 -21.26
CA PRO A 329 10.65 1.78 -20.09
C PRO A 329 9.87 1.58 -18.79
N TRP A 330 10.55 1.76 -17.67
CA TRP A 330 10.00 1.59 -16.32
C TRP A 330 8.79 2.52 -16.12
N GLY A 331 7.73 2.02 -15.48
CA GLY A 331 6.60 2.87 -15.12
C GLY A 331 7.03 3.98 -14.15
N GLY A 332 6.47 5.18 -14.29
CA GLY A 332 6.88 6.35 -13.48
C GLY A 332 6.77 6.12 -11.96
N ARG A 333 5.78 5.32 -11.51
CA ARG A 333 5.64 4.94 -10.10
C ARG A 333 6.79 4.05 -9.62
N PHE A 334 7.21 3.05 -10.40
CA PHE A 334 8.34 2.19 -10.04
C PHE A 334 9.68 2.93 -10.16
N TYR A 335 9.81 3.79 -11.16
CA TYR A 335 11.01 4.62 -11.33
C TYR A 335 11.23 5.57 -10.16
N SER A 336 10.14 6.11 -9.57
CA SER A 336 10.26 6.97 -8.37
C SER A 336 10.78 6.27 -7.12
N LEU A 337 10.74 4.93 -7.07
CA LEU A 337 11.37 4.16 -5.99
C LEU A 337 12.89 4.10 -6.12
N TRP A 338 13.41 4.31 -7.33
CA TRP A 338 14.84 4.40 -7.61
C TRP A 338 15.33 5.86 -7.55
N ASP A 339 14.67 6.74 -8.32
CA ASP A 339 14.91 8.18 -8.32
C ASP A 339 13.80 8.91 -7.56
N THR A 340 14.05 9.17 -6.28
CA THR A 340 13.09 9.80 -5.37
C THR A 340 12.78 11.26 -5.72
N GLY A 341 13.58 11.90 -6.57
CA GLY A 341 13.34 13.28 -7.05
C GLY A 341 12.40 13.35 -8.25
N TYR A 342 12.32 12.27 -9.04
CA TYR A 342 11.61 12.26 -10.33
C TYR A 342 10.13 12.61 -10.21
N ALA A 343 9.42 11.98 -9.27
CA ALA A 343 7.99 12.18 -9.08
C ALA A 343 7.65 13.64 -8.74
N LYS A 344 8.45 14.27 -7.87
CA LYS A 344 8.20 15.65 -7.42
C LYS A 344 8.34 16.68 -8.55
N ILE A 345 9.23 16.43 -9.51
CA ILE A 345 9.53 17.36 -10.61
C ILE A 345 8.62 17.11 -11.80
N HIS A 346 8.46 15.85 -12.22
CA HIS A 346 7.83 15.53 -13.50
C HIS A 346 6.37 15.09 -13.38
N ILE A 347 5.94 14.52 -12.24
CA ILE A 347 4.58 14.00 -12.06
C ILE A 347 4.06 14.37 -10.66
N PRO A 348 3.65 15.63 -10.44
CA PRO A 348 3.21 16.13 -9.14
C PRO A 348 2.07 15.32 -8.50
N ILE A 349 1.24 14.67 -9.32
CA ILE A 349 0.15 13.80 -8.86
C ILE A 349 0.70 12.65 -7.98
N ILE A 350 1.79 12.00 -8.39
CA ILE A 350 2.40 10.92 -7.60
C ILE A 350 2.95 11.48 -6.28
N ALA A 351 3.63 12.63 -6.31
CA ALA A 351 4.18 13.23 -5.09
C ALA A 351 3.11 13.79 -4.13
N SER A 352 1.89 14.06 -4.63
CA SER A 352 0.79 14.62 -3.83
C SER A 352 0.18 13.63 -2.84
N VAL A 353 0.33 12.32 -3.09
CA VAL A 353 -0.19 11.27 -2.21
C VAL A 353 0.71 11.14 -0.98
N SER A 354 0.14 11.30 0.21
CA SER A 354 0.87 11.23 1.49
C SER A 354 1.58 9.89 1.71
N GLU A 355 1.04 8.80 1.15
CA GLU A 355 1.59 7.45 1.25
C GLU A 355 2.91 7.25 0.49
N HIS A 356 3.20 8.13 -0.48
CA HIS A 356 4.41 8.08 -1.30
C HIS A 356 5.58 8.83 -0.67
N GLN A 357 5.39 9.42 0.50
CA GLN A 357 6.45 10.10 1.25
C GLN A 357 7.42 9.09 1.89
N PRO A 358 8.67 9.51 2.16
CA PRO A 358 9.65 8.67 2.85
C PRO A 358 9.30 8.48 4.34
N THR A 359 9.74 7.35 4.89
CA THR A 359 9.41 6.93 6.26
C THR A 359 10.42 7.47 7.26
N ALA A 360 9.95 8.24 8.25
CA ALA A 360 10.80 8.66 9.36
C ALA A 360 11.02 7.53 10.37
N TRP A 361 12.16 7.53 11.08
CA TRP A 361 12.47 6.50 12.09
C TRP A 361 11.39 6.30 13.18
N PRO A 362 10.63 7.32 13.65
CA PRO A 362 9.59 7.10 14.63
C PRO A 362 8.46 6.22 14.10
N ALA A 363 8.17 6.27 12.78
CA ALA A 363 7.16 5.42 12.17
C ALA A 363 7.59 3.94 12.19
N PHE A 364 8.86 3.64 11.92
CA PHE A 364 9.40 2.27 12.09
C PHE A 364 9.23 1.75 13.51
N PHE A 365 9.54 2.57 14.52
CA PHE A 365 9.36 2.19 15.91
C PHE A 365 7.88 2.08 16.31
N PHE A 366 7.04 2.98 15.81
CA PHE A 366 5.60 2.99 16.07
C PHE A 366 4.92 1.71 15.54
N ASP A 367 5.31 1.25 14.35
CA ASP A 367 4.69 0.11 13.68
C ASP A 367 5.22 -1.26 14.12
N LEU A 368 6.49 -1.34 14.54
CA LEU A 368 7.17 -2.61 14.81
C LEU A 368 7.66 -2.74 16.26
N ASN A 369 7.78 -1.64 17.00
CA ASN A 369 8.25 -1.58 18.39
C ASN A 369 9.50 -2.44 18.65
N MET A 370 9.38 -3.50 19.45
CA MET A 370 10.48 -4.42 19.78
C MET A 370 11.07 -5.12 18.54
N LEU A 371 10.27 -5.39 17.52
CA LEU A 371 10.71 -6.17 16.38
C LEU A 371 11.82 -5.45 15.59
N VAL A 372 11.92 -4.12 15.68
CA VAL A 372 12.94 -3.32 14.99
C VAL A 372 14.35 -3.72 15.39
N TRP A 373 14.60 -4.00 16.68
CA TRP A 373 15.94 -4.35 17.15
C TRP A 373 16.22 -5.87 17.13
N LEU A 374 15.16 -6.70 17.22
CA LEU A 374 15.28 -8.16 17.00
C LEU A 374 15.52 -8.50 15.52
N PHE A 375 15.08 -7.66 14.59
CA PHE A 375 15.18 -7.89 13.16
C PHE A 375 16.63 -8.05 12.67
N PRO A 376 17.57 -7.12 12.93
CA PRO A 376 18.97 -7.30 12.54
C PRO A 376 19.61 -8.54 13.19
N ALA A 377 19.26 -8.84 14.44
CA ALA A 377 19.76 -10.03 15.13
C ALA A 377 19.28 -11.32 14.44
N GLY A 378 18.01 -11.38 14.03
CA GLY A 378 17.46 -12.51 13.29
C GLY A 378 18.10 -12.71 11.92
N VAL A 379 18.35 -11.62 11.19
CA VAL A 379 19.07 -11.64 9.92
C VAL A 379 20.51 -12.14 10.11
N TYR A 380 21.20 -11.68 11.16
CA TYR A 380 22.53 -12.16 11.50
C TYR A 380 22.56 -13.66 11.81
N LEU A 381 21.56 -14.20 12.51
CA LEU A 381 21.44 -15.64 12.76
C LEU A 381 21.20 -16.43 11.47
N CYS A 382 20.44 -15.87 10.52
CA CYS A 382 20.28 -16.46 9.20
C CYS A 382 21.62 -16.51 8.43
N PHE A 383 22.48 -15.50 8.60
CA PHE A 383 23.84 -15.48 8.04
C PHE A 383 24.77 -16.53 8.68
N GLN A 384 24.57 -16.93 9.93
CA GLN A 384 25.42 -17.95 10.55
C GLN A 384 25.17 -19.36 10.00
N ASN A 385 23.90 -19.73 9.80
CA ASN A 385 23.54 -21.06 9.32
C ASN A 385 23.53 -21.17 7.78
N LEU A 386 23.35 -20.05 7.07
CA LEU A 386 23.45 -19.90 5.60
C LEU A 386 22.94 -21.13 4.82
N ARG A 387 21.67 -21.48 4.99
CA ARG A 387 20.95 -22.46 4.16
C ARG A 387 20.32 -21.75 2.96
N ASP A 388 19.92 -22.51 1.95
CA ASP A 388 19.33 -21.95 0.73
C ASP A 388 18.07 -21.13 1.05
N GLU A 389 17.25 -21.59 2.00
CA GLU A 389 16.07 -20.86 2.49
C GLU A 389 16.41 -19.58 3.28
N HIS A 390 17.55 -19.54 3.97
CA HIS A 390 17.98 -18.36 4.72
C HIS A 390 18.46 -17.24 3.79
N VAL A 391 19.04 -17.58 2.64
CA VAL A 391 19.45 -16.59 1.62
C VAL A 391 18.23 -15.80 1.14
N PHE A 392 17.08 -16.46 0.95
CA PHE A 392 15.83 -15.78 0.58
C PHE A 392 15.42 -14.71 1.60
N ILE A 393 15.42 -15.05 2.90
CA ILE A 393 15.04 -14.12 3.97
C ILE A 393 16.04 -12.95 4.06
N VAL A 394 17.33 -13.20 3.87
CA VAL A 394 18.35 -12.14 3.85
C VAL A 394 18.13 -11.16 2.70
N VAL A 395 17.90 -11.67 1.48
CA VAL A 395 17.61 -10.84 0.31
C VAL A 395 16.33 -10.04 0.54
N TYR A 396 15.26 -10.70 1.01
CA TYR A 396 14.00 -10.05 1.30
C TYR A 396 14.15 -8.97 2.39
N ALA A 397 14.90 -9.24 3.45
CA ALA A 397 15.18 -8.28 4.52
C ALA A 397 15.90 -7.02 3.99
N LEU A 398 16.90 -7.20 3.12
CA LEU A 398 17.67 -6.09 2.54
C LEU A 398 16.79 -5.19 1.66
N PHE A 399 16.12 -5.76 0.66
CA PHE A 399 15.32 -4.98 -0.29
C PHE A 399 14.02 -4.46 0.35
N GLY A 400 13.39 -5.24 1.23
CA GLY A 400 12.22 -4.80 1.99
C GLY A 400 12.52 -3.59 2.86
N THR A 401 13.69 -3.55 3.52
CA THR A 401 14.10 -2.40 4.35
C THR A 401 14.37 -1.16 3.48
N TYR A 402 15.03 -1.34 2.32
CA TYR A 402 15.25 -0.24 1.38
C TYR A 402 13.94 0.38 0.90
N PHE A 403 13.02 -0.45 0.41
CA PHE A 403 11.73 0.03 -0.12
C PHE A 403 10.84 0.67 0.95
N ALA A 404 10.79 0.12 2.16
CA ALA A 404 10.07 0.73 3.28
C ALA A 404 10.70 2.05 3.74
N GLY A 405 12.01 2.24 3.54
CA GLY A 405 12.69 3.51 3.80
C GLY A 405 12.31 4.61 2.78
N VAL A 406 12.16 4.23 1.50
CA VAL A 406 11.80 5.16 0.42
C VAL A 406 10.32 5.55 0.46
N MET A 407 9.43 4.64 0.86
CA MET A 407 7.99 4.86 0.80
C MET A 407 7.25 4.26 2.00
N VAL A 408 6.44 5.07 2.69
CA VAL A 408 5.66 4.66 3.88
C VAL A 408 4.71 3.50 3.59
N ARG A 409 4.04 3.49 2.42
CA ARG A 409 3.12 2.39 2.04
C ARG A 409 3.81 1.01 2.02
N LEU A 410 5.10 0.95 1.70
CA LEU A 410 5.84 -0.32 1.56
C LEU A 410 6.25 -0.93 2.90
N MET A 411 6.01 -0.25 4.02
CA MET A 411 6.13 -0.81 5.37
C MET A 411 5.30 -2.08 5.56
N LEU A 412 4.15 -2.15 4.89
CA LEU A 412 3.28 -3.33 4.84
C LEU A 412 4.02 -4.57 4.30
N THR A 413 4.88 -4.39 3.29
CA THR A 413 5.65 -5.49 2.69
C THR A 413 6.90 -5.84 3.49
N LEU A 414 7.40 -4.95 4.35
CA LEU A 414 8.52 -5.25 5.26
C LEU A 414 8.07 -6.03 6.50
N THR A 415 6.86 -5.77 6.99
CA THR A 415 6.35 -6.36 8.25
C THR A 415 6.48 -7.89 8.30
N PRO A 416 6.13 -8.69 7.26
CA PRO A 416 6.26 -10.14 7.33
C PRO A 416 7.69 -10.65 7.57
N VAL A 417 8.69 -10.10 6.87
CA VAL A 417 10.08 -10.54 7.04
C VAL A 417 10.63 -10.14 8.40
N VAL A 418 10.22 -8.98 8.92
CA VAL A 418 10.56 -8.54 10.27
C VAL A 418 10.00 -9.52 11.31
N CYS A 419 8.72 -9.90 11.20
CA CYS A 419 8.11 -10.87 12.11
C CYS A 419 8.82 -12.23 12.08
N VAL A 420 9.16 -12.75 10.90
CA VAL A 420 9.86 -14.02 10.75
C VAL A 420 11.26 -13.95 11.35
N ALA A 421 12.07 -12.95 10.99
CA ALA A 421 13.44 -12.81 11.50
C ALA A 421 13.47 -12.55 13.03
N ALA A 422 12.60 -11.68 13.53
CA ALA A 422 12.49 -11.42 14.96
C ALA A 422 12.04 -12.66 15.74
N ALA A 423 11.16 -13.49 15.17
CA ALA A 423 10.75 -14.75 15.78
C ALA A 423 11.89 -15.78 15.84
N ILE A 424 12.74 -15.85 14.81
CA ILE A 424 13.94 -16.70 14.83
C ILE A 424 14.89 -16.28 15.96
N ALA A 425 15.14 -14.97 16.11
CA ALA A 425 15.99 -14.45 17.19
C ALA A 425 15.39 -14.69 18.58
N ALA A 426 14.11 -14.36 18.76
CA ALA A 426 13.40 -14.56 20.02
C ALA A 426 13.34 -16.05 20.42
N SER A 427 13.06 -16.94 19.45
CA SER A 427 13.03 -18.39 19.70
C SER A 427 14.42 -18.90 20.09
N GLN A 428 15.49 -18.46 19.44
CA GLN A 428 16.83 -18.92 19.78
C GLN A 428 17.26 -18.48 21.19
N ILE A 429 16.89 -17.26 21.61
CA ILE A 429 17.09 -16.80 22.98
C ILE A 429 16.31 -17.71 23.95
N LEU A 430 15.01 -17.89 23.72
CA LEU A 430 14.17 -18.70 24.59
C LEU A 430 14.62 -20.18 24.64
N ASP A 431 14.94 -20.79 23.50
CA ASP A 431 15.41 -22.17 23.41
C ASP A 431 16.77 -22.35 24.12
N THR A 432 17.66 -21.34 24.10
CA THR A 432 18.96 -21.41 24.78
C THR A 432 18.83 -21.28 26.30
N TYR A 433 17.99 -20.37 26.77
CA TYR A 433 17.91 -20.05 28.21
C TYR A 433 16.82 -20.84 28.96
N MET A 434 15.79 -21.39 28.30
CA MET A 434 14.78 -22.24 28.94
C MET A 434 15.24 -23.69 29.16
N VAL A 435 16.32 -24.14 28.53
CA VAL A 435 16.86 -25.49 28.76
C VAL A 435 17.58 -25.53 30.12
N SER A 436 16.99 -26.28 31.05
CA SER A 436 17.48 -26.46 32.43
C SER A 436 18.82 -27.20 32.51
N LYS A 437 19.12 -28.12 31.57
CA LYS A 437 20.39 -28.86 31.56
C LYS A 437 21.56 -27.93 31.21
N SER A 438 22.36 -27.56 32.21
CA SER A 438 23.74 -27.15 32.00
C SER A 438 24.53 -28.37 31.52
N PRO A 439 25.35 -28.28 30.45
CA PRO A 439 26.28 -29.35 30.15
C PRO A 439 27.20 -29.55 31.36
N ASN A 440 27.31 -30.79 31.84
CA ASN A 440 28.31 -31.12 32.85
C ASN A 440 29.69 -30.99 32.21
N PRO A 441 30.70 -30.40 32.89
CA PRO A 441 32.06 -30.27 32.36
C PRO A 441 32.71 -31.61 31.95
N GLU A 442 32.20 -32.73 32.45
CA GLU A 442 32.73 -34.08 32.19
C GLU A 442 32.32 -34.67 30.83
N ASP A 443 31.31 -34.12 30.16
CA ASP A 443 30.85 -34.60 28.84
C ASP A 443 31.64 -33.99 27.67
N TYR A 444 32.57 -33.05 27.92
CA TYR A 444 33.44 -32.47 26.90
C TYR A 444 34.77 -33.22 26.82
N LYS A 445 34.79 -34.37 26.13
CA LYS A 445 36.05 -34.96 25.64
C LYS A 445 36.36 -34.35 24.27
N PRO A 446 37.51 -33.67 24.09
CA PRO A 446 37.96 -33.31 22.76
C PRO A 446 38.30 -34.60 21.98
N GLU A 447 37.44 -34.98 21.05
CA GLU A 447 37.80 -35.93 19.99
C GLU A 447 38.79 -35.23 19.06
N ASP A 448 40.09 -35.34 19.35
CA ASP A 448 41.22 -35.30 18.39
C ASP A 448 42.56 -35.35 19.16
N ALA A 449 42.79 -36.44 19.89
CA ALA A 449 44.11 -36.75 20.44
C ALA A 449 44.36 -38.26 20.40
N SER A 450 44.31 -38.83 19.20
CA SER A 450 44.97 -40.10 18.91
C SER A 450 46.31 -39.82 18.20
N GLU A 451 47.36 -40.31 18.86
CA GLU A 451 48.72 -40.59 18.36
C GLU A 451 49.76 -39.44 18.29
N GLY A 452 50.80 -39.59 19.13
CA GLY A 452 52.17 -39.44 18.64
C GLY A 452 52.99 -38.21 19.08
N THR A 453 53.85 -38.45 20.08
CA THR A 453 55.14 -37.78 20.36
C THR A 453 55.18 -36.36 20.94
N SER A 454 55.91 -36.27 22.06
CA SER A 454 56.32 -35.07 22.76
C SER A 454 57.38 -34.27 22.00
N LYS A 455 57.22 -32.94 21.93
CA LYS A 455 58.34 -31.99 21.82
C LYS A 455 57.96 -30.59 22.30
N LYS A 456 58.88 -29.99 23.05
CA LYS A 456 58.82 -28.65 23.66
C LYS A 456 58.96 -27.52 22.62
N ALA A 457 58.23 -26.44 22.91
CA ALA A 457 58.53 -25.03 22.73
C ALA A 457 58.56 -24.39 21.31
N GLY A 458 57.65 -23.42 21.13
CA GLY A 458 57.75 -22.32 20.18
C GLY A 458 56.86 -21.16 20.64
N LYS A 459 57.46 -20.12 21.22
CA LYS A 459 56.81 -18.84 21.57
C LYS A 459 56.50 -18.06 20.29
N GLY A 460 55.33 -17.43 20.23
CA GLY A 460 55.06 -16.28 19.34
C GLY A 460 53.89 -16.50 18.37
N GLY A 461 52.68 -16.16 18.83
CA GLY A 461 51.47 -16.10 18.00
C GLY A 461 50.24 -15.88 18.88
N LEU A 462 49.43 -14.87 18.58
CA LEU A 462 48.33 -14.37 19.42
C LEU A 462 47.41 -15.49 19.95
N LYS A 463 47.46 -15.75 21.26
CA LYS A 463 46.47 -16.55 21.99
C LYS A 463 45.23 -15.70 22.32
N SER A 464 44.41 -15.37 21.32
CA SER A 464 43.04 -14.90 21.54
C SER A 464 41.97 -15.91 21.14
N THR A 465 42.37 -17.15 20.87
CA THR A 465 41.50 -18.25 20.41
C THR A 465 41.48 -19.47 21.34
N ASP A 466 41.98 -19.34 22.57
CA ASP A 466 41.58 -20.22 23.67
C ASP A 466 40.50 -19.48 24.49
N LYS A 467 39.25 -19.49 24.01
CA LYS A 467 38.13 -18.99 24.81
C LYS A 467 37.80 -20.05 25.87
N PRO A 468 37.97 -19.81 27.18
CA PRO A 468 37.20 -20.57 28.15
C PRO A 468 35.72 -20.23 27.93
N VAL A 469 34.87 -21.25 27.90
CA VAL A 469 33.42 -21.10 27.77
C VAL A 469 32.90 -20.46 29.06
N VAL A 470 32.95 -19.13 29.16
CA VAL A 470 32.24 -18.37 30.19
C VAL A 470 30.78 -18.30 29.77
N GLY A 471 30.06 -19.41 29.93
CA GLY A 471 28.60 -19.44 29.88
C GLY A 471 28.05 -18.97 31.22
N ILE A 472 26.99 -18.16 31.20
CA ILE A 472 26.26 -17.84 32.43
C ILE A 472 25.37 -19.03 32.74
N TYR A 473 25.88 -19.97 33.54
CA TYR A 473 25.17 -21.22 33.88
C TYR A 473 24.27 -21.09 35.11
N THR A 474 24.33 -19.96 35.81
CA THR A 474 23.55 -19.73 37.03
C THR A 474 22.06 -19.62 36.68
N PHE A 475 21.22 -20.38 37.38
CA PHE A 475 19.75 -20.36 37.21
C PHE A 475 19.18 -18.93 37.24
N LEU A 476 19.72 -18.06 38.11
CA LEU A 476 19.33 -16.65 38.20
C LEU A 476 19.49 -15.90 36.86
N SER A 477 20.59 -16.11 36.14
CA SER A 477 20.83 -15.42 34.86
C SER A 477 19.87 -15.89 33.76
N LYS A 478 19.61 -17.20 33.70
CA LYS A 478 18.62 -17.79 32.78
C LYS A 478 17.22 -17.24 33.09
N ALA A 479 16.85 -17.21 34.37
CA ALA A 479 15.58 -16.67 34.83
C ALA A 479 15.43 -15.18 34.49
N VAL A 480 16.48 -14.36 34.70
CA VAL A 480 16.46 -12.93 34.36
C VAL A 480 16.29 -12.70 32.86
N VAL A 481 17.00 -13.44 32.00
CA VAL A 481 16.87 -13.31 30.54
C VAL A 481 15.48 -13.73 30.06
N VAL A 482 14.97 -14.87 30.54
CA VAL A 482 13.62 -15.37 30.17
C VAL A 482 12.53 -14.42 30.69
N ALA A 483 12.66 -13.91 31.91
CA ALA A 483 11.73 -12.93 32.48
C ALA A 483 11.78 -11.61 31.70
N GLY A 484 12.98 -11.12 31.38
CA GLY A 484 13.17 -9.91 30.56
C GLY A 484 12.51 -10.04 29.19
N MET A 485 12.76 -11.16 28.48
CA MET A 485 12.12 -11.42 27.19
C MET A 485 10.59 -11.52 27.31
N SER A 486 10.08 -12.14 28.39
CA SER A 486 8.64 -12.22 28.65
C SER A 486 8.02 -10.85 28.89
N ILE A 487 8.70 -9.96 29.63
CA ILE A 487 8.27 -8.56 29.84
C ILE A 487 8.23 -7.82 28.50
N PHE A 488 9.24 -7.97 27.65
CA PHE A 488 9.24 -7.35 26.32
C PHE A 488 8.09 -7.85 25.43
N LEU A 489 7.75 -9.14 25.49
CA LEU A 489 6.58 -9.70 24.79
C LEU A 489 5.26 -9.09 25.30
N LEU A 490 5.11 -8.91 26.62
CA LEU A 490 3.93 -8.27 27.20
C LEU A 490 3.83 -6.78 26.82
N LEU A 491 4.95 -6.05 26.88
CA LEU A 491 5.02 -4.65 26.43
C LEU A 491 4.70 -4.53 24.94
N PHE A 492 5.13 -5.49 24.12
CA PHE A 492 4.79 -5.53 22.71
C PHE A 492 3.29 -5.68 22.50
N VAL A 493 2.61 -6.60 23.21
CA VAL A 493 1.15 -6.75 23.14
C VAL A 493 0.42 -5.48 23.58
N LEU A 494 0.87 -4.85 24.68
CA LEU A 494 0.30 -3.58 25.17
C LEU A 494 0.44 -2.45 24.14
N HIS A 495 1.64 -2.29 23.57
CA HIS A 495 1.90 -1.30 22.52
C HIS A 495 1.04 -1.56 21.29
N CYS A 496 1.00 -2.80 20.79
CA CYS A 496 0.23 -3.14 19.60
C CYS A 496 -1.26 -2.86 19.79
N THR A 497 -1.79 -3.20 20.96
CA THR A 497 -3.19 -2.94 21.31
C THR A 497 -3.46 -1.44 21.42
N TRP A 498 -2.58 -0.69 22.06
CA TRP A 498 -2.71 0.77 22.21
C TRP A 498 -2.65 1.50 20.85
N VAL A 499 -1.67 1.17 20.01
CA VAL A 499 -1.53 1.76 18.66
C VAL A 499 -2.75 1.44 17.82
N THR A 500 -3.18 0.18 17.80
CA THR A 500 -4.34 -0.24 17.03
C THR A 500 -5.60 0.50 17.49
N SER A 501 -5.82 0.55 18.80
CA SER A 501 -6.96 1.24 19.41
C SER A 501 -6.99 2.73 19.10
N ASN A 502 -5.85 3.43 19.20
CA ASN A 502 -5.86 4.90 19.23
C ASN A 502 -5.50 5.55 17.90
N ALA A 503 -4.68 4.91 17.06
CA ALA A 503 -4.21 5.48 15.81
C ALA A 503 -4.91 4.89 14.59
N TYR A 504 -4.97 3.56 14.49
CA TYR A 504 -5.46 2.89 13.27
C TYR A 504 -6.96 2.58 13.27
N SER A 505 -7.64 2.63 14.41
CA SER A 505 -9.08 2.34 14.52
C SER A 505 -9.95 3.60 14.47
N SER A 506 -9.68 4.49 13.51
CA SER A 506 -10.48 5.71 13.28
C SER A 506 -11.10 5.69 11.88
N PRO A 507 -12.43 5.78 11.75
CA PRO A 507 -13.09 5.91 10.45
C PRO A 507 -12.77 7.27 9.82
N SER A 508 -12.69 7.30 8.49
CA SER A 508 -12.52 8.54 7.70
C SER A 508 -13.84 9.20 7.31
N VAL A 509 -14.95 8.45 7.38
CA VAL A 509 -16.30 8.92 7.02
C VAL A 509 -16.90 9.75 8.15
N VAL A 510 -16.66 9.31 9.38
CA VAL A 510 -17.25 9.88 10.59
C VAL A 510 -16.11 10.46 11.42
N LEU A 511 -16.23 11.74 11.77
CA LEU A 511 -15.21 12.43 12.55
C LEU A 511 -15.60 12.40 14.03
N ALA A 512 -14.76 11.82 14.87
CA ALA A 512 -14.99 11.79 16.31
C ALA A 512 -14.24 12.96 16.98
N SER A 513 -14.99 13.81 17.67
CA SER A 513 -14.44 14.85 18.54
C SER A 513 -14.72 14.51 20.00
N ARG A 514 -13.85 14.98 20.90
CA ARG A 514 -14.06 14.84 22.36
C ARG A 514 -14.40 16.19 22.94
N LEU A 515 -15.52 16.25 23.65
CA LEU A 515 -15.92 17.42 24.41
C LEU A 515 -15.07 17.53 25.71
N PRO A 516 -15.00 18.71 26.35
CA PRO A 516 -14.23 18.92 27.58
C PRO A 516 -14.67 18.02 28.75
N ASP A 517 -15.90 17.51 28.72
CA ASP A 517 -16.46 16.56 29.69
C ASP A 517 -16.03 15.10 29.44
N GLY A 518 -15.30 14.85 28.34
CA GLY A 518 -14.86 13.52 27.92
C GLY A 518 -15.89 12.75 27.08
N SER A 519 -17.08 13.30 26.84
CA SER A 519 -18.08 12.67 25.96
C SER A 519 -17.62 12.75 24.49
N GLN A 520 -17.98 11.74 23.69
CA GLN A 520 -17.67 11.71 22.27
C GLN A 520 -18.81 12.37 21.49
N HIS A 521 -18.49 13.43 20.75
CA HIS A 521 -19.39 14.05 19.79
C HIS A 521 -19.00 13.62 18.38
N ILE A 522 -19.93 12.98 17.70
CA ILE A 522 -19.75 12.40 16.38
C ILE A 522 -20.22 13.39 15.32
N ILE A 523 -19.36 13.72 14.38
CA ILE A 523 -19.62 14.64 13.27
C ILE A 523 -19.73 13.82 11.98
N ASP A 524 -20.85 13.95 11.27
CA ASP A 524 -21.22 13.09 10.15
C ASP A 524 -21.67 13.85 8.89
N ASP A 525 -21.08 15.02 8.69
CA ASP A 525 -21.34 15.91 7.57
C ASP A 525 -21.12 15.24 6.19
N TYR A 526 -20.20 14.27 6.09
CA TYR A 526 -19.96 13.52 4.85
C TYR A 526 -21.20 12.74 4.42
N ARG A 527 -21.77 11.94 5.33
CA ARG A 527 -22.96 11.14 4.99
C ARG A 527 -24.17 12.03 4.79
N GLU A 528 -24.33 13.08 5.58
CA GLU A 528 -25.39 14.08 5.42
C GLU A 528 -25.41 14.66 4.00
N ALA A 529 -24.28 15.20 3.55
CA ALA A 529 -24.18 15.83 2.24
C ALA A 529 -24.33 14.84 1.09
N TYR A 530 -23.75 13.64 1.19
CA TYR A 530 -23.90 12.61 0.16
C TYR A 530 -25.33 12.06 0.09
N GLN A 531 -26.04 11.95 1.22
CA GLN A 531 -27.45 11.57 1.22
C GLN A 531 -28.33 12.66 0.61
N TRP A 532 -28.07 13.94 0.92
CA TRP A 532 -28.75 15.06 0.28
C TRP A 532 -28.57 15.00 -1.24
N LEU A 533 -27.34 14.77 -1.71
CA LEU A 533 -27.02 14.68 -3.13
C LEU A 533 -27.78 13.52 -3.79
N ARG A 534 -27.90 12.38 -3.10
CA ARG A 534 -28.62 11.20 -3.60
C ARG A 534 -30.14 11.38 -3.68
N GLN A 535 -30.74 12.11 -2.76
CA GLN A 535 -32.21 12.24 -2.66
C GLN A 535 -32.76 13.46 -3.40
N ASN A 536 -31.98 14.55 -3.47
CA ASN A 536 -32.47 15.85 -3.95
C ASN A 536 -31.98 16.26 -5.34
N THR A 537 -31.08 15.49 -5.96
CA THR A 537 -30.60 15.76 -7.32
C THR A 537 -31.11 14.70 -8.30
N LYS A 538 -31.12 15.04 -9.60
CA LYS A 538 -31.43 14.07 -10.67
C LYS A 538 -30.41 12.93 -10.67
N GLU A 539 -30.82 11.72 -11.07
CA GLU A 539 -29.94 10.55 -11.08
C GLU A 539 -28.73 10.70 -12.03
N ASP A 540 -28.89 11.49 -13.09
CA ASP A 540 -27.86 11.79 -14.08
C ASP A 540 -27.08 13.09 -13.79
N ALA A 541 -27.26 13.69 -12.60
CA ALA A 541 -26.59 14.93 -12.23
C ALA A 541 -25.08 14.72 -12.07
N LYS A 542 -24.28 15.48 -12.82
CA LYS A 542 -22.81 15.31 -12.86
C LYS A 542 -22.15 16.16 -11.80
N ILE A 543 -21.33 15.52 -10.98
CA ILE A 543 -20.68 16.13 -9.81
C ILE A 543 -19.20 16.37 -10.11
N MET A 544 -18.77 17.62 -9.99
CA MET A 544 -17.36 18.00 -10.01
C MET A 544 -16.83 18.11 -8.58
N SER A 545 -15.79 17.34 -8.26
CA SER A 545 -15.07 17.40 -6.99
C SER A 545 -13.58 17.22 -7.24
N TRP A 546 -12.75 17.42 -6.21
CA TRP A 546 -11.38 16.94 -6.25
C TRP A 546 -11.35 15.40 -6.35
N TRP A 547 -10.27 14.85 -6.90
CA TRP A 547 -10.18 13.43 -7.25
C TRP A 547 -10.24 12.49 -6.03
N ASP A 548 -9.81 12.95 -4.84
CA ASP A 548 -9.83 12.17 -3.59
C ASP A 548 -11.22 11.60 -3.24
N TYR A 549 -12.28 12.33 -3.60
CA TYR A 549 -13.65 12.05 -3.17
C TYR A 549 -14.47 11.26 -4.20
N GLY A 550 -13.91 11.00 -5.39
CA GLY A 550 -14.67 10.45 -6.51
C GLY A 550 -15.30 9.09 -6.20
N TYR A 551 -14.56 8.20 -5.53
CA TYR A 551 -15.10 6.90 -5.12
C TYR A 551 -16.16 6.99 -4.02
N GLN A 552 -16.03 7.92 -3.07
CA GLN A 552 -17.05 8.12 -2.03
C GLN A 552 -18.35 8.67 -2.62
N ILE A 553 -18.28 9.62 -3.55
CA ILE A 553 -19.46 10.15 -4.25
C ILE A 553 -20.14 9.03 -5.05
N GLY A 554 -19.38 8.27 -5.84
CA GLY A 554 -19.92 7.14 -6.61
C GLY A 554 -20.48 6.00 -5.74
N GLY A 555 -19.94 5.82 -4.53
CA GLY A 555 -20.37 4.77 -3.59
C GLY A 555 -21.57 5.15 -2.72
N MET A 556 -21.58 6.35 -2.14
CA MET A 556 -22.61 6.81 -1.20
C MET A 556 -23.72 7.62 -1.88
N ALA A 557 -23.34 8.61 -2.68
CA ALA A 557 -24.29 9.50 -3.36
C ALA A 557 -24.90 8.87 -4.61
N ASP A 558 -24.21 7.88 -5.20
CA ASP A 558 -24.61 7.19 -6.43
C ASP A 558 -24.92 8.19 -7.57
N ARG A 559 -23.95 9.08 -7.83
CA ARG A 559 -24.01 10.09 -8.88
C ARG A 559 -22.77 10.05 -9.79
N PRO A 560 -22.92 10.41 -11.07
CA PRO A 560 -21.79 10.53 -11.98
C PRO A 560 -20.71 11.51 -11.52
N THR A 561 -19.44 11.10 -11.59
CA THR A 561 -18.28 11.95 -11.25
C THR A 561 -17.39 12.22 -12.46
N LEU A 562 -16.80 13.42 -12.49
CA LEU A 562 -15.86 13.81 -13.55
C LEU A 562 -14.48 13.17 -13.41
N VAL A 563 -13.99 13.06 -12.17
CA VAL A 563 -12.67 12.52 -11.83
C VAL A 563 -12.79 11.54 -10.65
N ASP A 564 -11.91 10.54 -10.60
CA ASP A 564 -11.87 9.54 -9.52
C ASP A 564 -10.46 9.32 -8.97
N ASN A 565 -10.38 8.51 -7.91
CA ASN A 565 -9.14 8.19 -7.20
C ASN A 565 -8.15 7.33 -8.00
N ASN A 566 -8.54 6.74 -9.14
CA ASN A 566 -7.64 5.91 -9.95
C ASN A 566 -6.53 6.74 -10.61
N THR A 567 -6.80 8.02 -10.89
CA THR A 567 -5.86 8.97 -11.50
C THR A 567 -5.25 8.50 -12.83
N TRP A 568 -6.02 7.80 -13.68
CA TRP A 568 -5.49 7.25 -14.93
C TRP A 568 -5.31 8.29 -16.05
N ASN A 569 -6.09 9.38 -16.04
CA ASN A 569 -5.99 10.47 -17.00
C ASN A 569 -5.63 11.80 -16.30
N ASN A 570 -4.35 12.14 -16.34
CA ASN A 570 -3.80 13.34 -15.70
C ASN A 570 -4.34 14.64 -16.30
N THR A 571 -4.60 14.67 -17.61
CA THR A 571 -5.09 15.87 -18.30
C THR A 571 -6.49 16.25 -17.84
N HIS A 572 -7.35 15.26 -17.61
CA HIS A 572 -8.71 15.51 -17.13
C HIS A 572 -8.70 15.99 -15.67
N ILE A 573 -7.85 15.43 -14.81
CA ILE A 573 -7.67 15.92 -13.43
C ILE A 573 -7.14 17.34 -13.41
N ALA A 574 -6.14 17.64 -14.25
CA ALA A 574 -5.60 18.98 -14.36
C ALA A 574 -6.67 19.97 -14.86
N THR A 575 -7.62 19.55 -15.69
CA THR A 575 -8.74 20.40 -16.14
C THR A 575 -9.64 20.79 -14.96
N VAL A 576 -9.95 19.84 -14.07
CA VAL A 576 -10.65 20.14 -12.81
C VAL A 576 -9.81 21.06 -11.92
N GLY A 577 -8.50 20.80 -11.79
CA GLY A 577 -7.59 21.66 -11.04
C GLY A 577 -7.53 23.10 -11.58
N LYS A 578 -7.55 23.26 -12.91
CA LYS A 578 -7.63 24.55 -13.60
C LYS A 578 -8.96 25.25 -13.32
N ALA A 579 -10.09 24.53 -13.41
CA ALA A 579 -11.40 25.09 -13.08
C ALA A 579 -11.47 25.58 -11.63
N MET A 580 -10.90 24.83 -10.67
CA MET A 580 -10.89 25.19 -9.25
C MET A 580 -9.94 26.35 -8.92
N SER A 581 -8.81 26.48 -9.64
CA SER A 581 -7.79 27.50 -9.38
C SER A 581 -7.94 28.80 -10.17
N SER A 582 -8.81 28.82 -11.18
CA SER A 582 -9.04 29.99 -12.04
C SER A 582 -10.18 30.90 -11.54
N ARG A 583 -10.34 32.06 -12.18
CA ARG A 583 -11.47 32.98 -11.95
C ARG A 583 -12.75 32.38 -12.54
N GLU A 584 -13.90 32.76 -11.99
CA GLU A 584 -15.23 32.31 -12.46
C GLU A 584 -15.43 32.43 -13.98
N GLU A 585 -14.93 33.50 -14.61
CA GLU A 585 -15.02 33.74 -16.06
C GLU A 585 -14.33 32.66 -16.91
N VAL A 586 -13.27 32.03 -16.37
CA VAL A 586 -12.53 30.95 -17.03
C VAL A 586 -13.08 29.59 -16.59
N SER A 587 -13.47 29.46 -15.32
CA SER A 587 -13.97 28.20 -14.77
C SER A 587 -15.36 27.84 -15.32
N TYR A 588 -16.24 28.82 -15.54
CA TYR A 588 -17.62 28.57 -16.00
C TYR A 588 -17.69 27.91 -17.38
N PRO A 589 -16.97 28.37 -18.42
CA PRO A 589 -16.88 27.66 -19.69
C PRO A 589 -16.42 26.21 -19.55
N ILE A 590 -15.41 25.94 -18.72
CA ILE A 590 -14.89 24.59 -18.48
C ILE A 590 -15.98 23.70 -17.86
N MET A 591 -16.66 24.20 -16.82
CA MET A 591 -17.76 23.48 -16.17
C MET A 591 -18.90 23.16 -17.16
N ARG A 592 -19.25 24.08 -18.05
CA ARG A 592 -20.29 23.86 -19.07
C ARG A 592 -19.84 22.89 -20.17
N GLN A 593 -18.59 22.93 -20.60
CA GLN A 593 -18.04 22.00 -21.59
C GLN A 593 -18.06 20.54 -21.10
N HIS A 594 -17.95 20.34 -19.78
CA HIS A 594 -18.03 19.03 -19.14
C HIS A 594 -19.41 18.72 -18.52
N GLU A 595 -20.44 19.51 -18.86
CA GLU A 595 -21.82 19.31 -18.41
C GLU A 595 -21.96 19.19 -16.88
N VAL A 596 -21.17 19.94 -16.11
CA VAL A 596 -21.21 19.92 -14.65
C VAL A 596 -22.48 20.58 -14.13
N ASP A 597 -23.25 19.85 -13.32
CA ASP A 597 -24.45 20.36 -12.66
C ASP A 597 -24.15 20.88 -11.25
N TYR A 598 -23.35 20.12 -10.48
CA TYR A 598 -23.01 20.44 -9.10
C TYR A 598 -21.51 20.33 -8.83
N ILE A 599 -21.06 21.11 -7.86
CA ILE A 599 -19.67 21.17 -7.40
C ILE A 599 -19.65 20.87 -5.90
N LEU A 600 -18.80 19.94 -5.48
CA LEU A 600 -18.60 19.62 -4.07
C LEU A 600 -17.22 20.11 -3.62
N VAL A 601 -17.20 20.86 -2.52
CA VAL A 601 -15.99 21.39 -1.88
C VAL A 601 -15.99 21.01 -0.39
N VAL A 602 -14.86 20.54 0.10
CA VAL A 602 -14.65 20.28 1.53
C VAL A 602 -13.98 21.48 2.19
N PHE A 603 -14.62 22.04 3.21
CA PHE A 603 -14.18 23.24 3.92
C PHE A 603 -14.09 23.01 5.43
N GLY A 604 -12.88 23.06 5.99
CA GLY A 604 -12.65 22.72 7.40
C GLY A 604 -12.57 23.90 8.36
N GLY A 605 -12.75 25.13 7.87
CA GLY A 605 -12.38 26.35 8.58
C GLY A 605 -13.14 26.60 9.89
N LEU A 606 -14.38 26.12 10.01
CA LEU A 606 -15.21 26.31 11.21
C LEU A 606 -14.78 25.42 12.38
N LEU A 607 -14.55 24.13 12.11
CA LEU A 607 -14.21 23.14 13.14
C LEU A 607 -12.70 22.98 13.35
N GLY A 608 -11.87 23.44 12.41
CA GLY A 608 -10.44 23.16 12.44
C GLY A 608 -10.07 21.82 11.78
N TYR A 609 -10.84 21.36 10.80
CA TYR A 609 -10.53 20.14 10.05
C TYR A 609 -9.41 20.40 9.03
N SER A 610 -8.24 19.79 9.24
CA SER A 610 -7.05 20.04 8.43
C SER A 610 -7.08 19.41 7.03
N GLY A 611 -7.94 18.40 6.81
CA GLY A 611 -8.04 17.65 5.56
C GLY A 611 -8.93 18.30 4.50
N ASP A 612 -9.05 19.62 4.50
CA ASP A 612 -9.94 20.36 3.60
C ASP A 612 -9.25 20.76 2.28
N ASP A 613 -10.05 21.24 1.32
CA ASP A 613 -9.57 21.51 -0.04
C ASP A 613 -8.66 22.74 -0.13
N ILE A 614 -8.71 23.67 0.82
CA ILE A 614 -7.83 24.84 0.86
C ILE A 614 -6.37 24.46 1.19
N ASN A 615 -6.14 23.44 2.03
CA ASN A 615 -4.79 22.92 2.28
C ASN A 615 -4.27 22.10 1.08
N LYS A 616 -5.17 21.42 0.37
CA LYS A 616 -4.84 20.66 -0.86
C LYS A 616 -4.75 21.53 -2.12
N PHE A 617 -5.24 22.77 -2.06
CA PHE A 617 -5.39 23.66 -3.21
C PHE A 617 -4.10 23.85 -4.00
N LEU A 618 -2.95 23.93 -3.32
CA LEU A 618 -1.66 24.10 -3.98
C LEU A 618 -1.30 22.92 -4.89
N TRP A 619 -1.74 21.70 -4.57
CA TRP A 619 -1.59 20.55 -5.46
C TRP A 619 -2.46 20.68 -6.70
N MET A 620 -3.68 21.21 -6.57
CA MET A 620 -4.56 21.50 -7.72
C MET A 620 -3.88 22.48 -8.69
N VAL A 621 -3.23 23.51 -8.14
CA VAL A 621 -2.47 24.51 -8.91
C VAL A 621 -1.26 23.88 -9.60
N ARG A 622 -0.44 23.08 -8.90
CA ARG A 622 0.74 22.42 -9.48
C ARG A 622 0.40 21.44 -10.60
N ILE A 623 -0.68 20.68 -10.41
CA ILE A 623 -1.14 19.71 -11.42
C ILE A 623 -1.66 20.45 -12.66
N ALA A 624 -2.38 21.56 -12.48
CA ALA A 624 -2.84 22.40 -13.58
C ALA A 624 -1.68 23.12 -14.30
N GLU A 625 -0.71 23.66 -13.56
CA GLU A 625 0.48 24.34 -14.11
C GLU A 625 1.34 23.40 -14.96
N GLY A 626 1.44 22.12 -14.58
CA GLY A 626 2.18 21.12 -15.35
C GLY A 626 1.66 20.91 -16.78
N ILE A 627 0.39 21.26 -17.05
CA ILE A 627 -0.22 21.13 -18.39
C ILE A 627 -0.51 22.50 -19.02
N TRP A 628 -0.94 23.51 -18.25
CA TRP A 628 -1.21 24.87 -18.71
C TRP A 628 -0.35 25.92 -17.97
N PRO A 629 0.97 25.96 -18.21
CA PRO A 629 1.90 26.84 -17.47
C PRO A 629 1.69 28.34 -17.78
N GLU A 630 1.10 28.68 -18.92
CA GLU A 630 0.82 30.06 -19.29
C GLU A 630 -0.41 30.64 -18.56
N GLU A 631 -1.39 29.77 -18.26
CA GLU A 631 -2.66 30.17 -17.66
C GLU A 631 -2.63 30.12 -16.13
N VAL A 632 -2.11 29.03 -15.57
CA VAL A 632 -2.03 28.80 -14.12
C VAL A 632 -0.56 28.76 -13.71
N GLN A 633 -0.18 29.61 -12.75
CA GLN A 633 1.19 29.71 -12.25
C GLN A 633 1.21 29.71 -10.72
N GLU A 634 1.91 28.75 -10.11
CA GLU A 634 2.00 28.60 -8.65
C GLU A 634 2.45 29.91 -7.97
N ARG A 635 3.44 30.61 -8.54
CA ARG A 635 3.99 31.85 -7.96
C ARG A 635 2.93 32.95 -7.77
N LYS A 636 1.87 33.00 -8.57
CA LYS A 636 0.81 34.02 -8.48
C LYS A 636 -0.10 33.84 -7.26
N PHE A 637 -0.08 32.67 -6.61
CA PHE A 637 -0.84 32.39 -5.38
C PHE A 637 -0.07 32.74 -4.10
N PHE A 638 1.23 33.03 -4.22
CA PHE A 638 2.06 33.46 -3.09
C PHE A 638 2.16 34.98 -3.03
N THR A 639 2.24 35.53 -1.82
CA THR A 639 2.55 36.95 -1.63
C THR A 639 3.94 37.29 -2.21
N PRO A 640 4.29 38.57 -2.40
CA PRO A 640 5.63 38.96 -2.84
C PRO A 640 6.76 38.39 -1.95
N ARG A 641 6.47 38.16 -0.66
CA ARG A 641 7.37 37.53 0.32
C ARG A 641 7.46 36.01 0.22
N GLY A 642 6.59 35.37 -0.57
CA GLY A 642 6.53 33.92 -0.71
C GLY A 642 5.63 33.22 0.31
N GLU A 643 4.76 33.94 1.01
CA GLU A 643 3.83 33.37 2.00
C GLU A 643 2.54 32.91 1.32
N TYR A 644 2.00 31.74 1.70
CA TYR A 644 0.67 31.27 1.31
C TYR A 644 -0.34 31.75 2.36
N ARG A 645 -1.19 32.70 2.00
CA ARG A 645 -2.15 33.35 2.91
C ARG A 645 -3.56 33.36 2.33
N VAL A 646 -4.54 33.35 3.23
CA VAL A 646 -5.99 33.40 2.92
C VAL A 646 -6.69 34.62 3.52
N ASP A 647 -5.93 35.46 4.24
CA ASP A 647 -6.41 36.66 4.91
C ASP A 647 -6.46 37.87 3.97
N ASP A 648 -6.58 39.08 4.53
CA ASP A 648 -6.57 40.32 3.74
C ASP A 648 -5.28 40.54 2.94
N GLN A 649 -4.17 39.91 3.31
CA GLN A 649 -2.90 39.99 2.59
C GLN A 649 -2.75 38.91 1.51
N ALA A 650 -3.75 38.04 1.32
CA ALA A 650 -3.78 37.08 0.22
C ALA A 650 -3.73 37.79 -1.13
N THR A 651 -3.11 37.15 -2.13
CA THR A 651 -3.01 37.74 -3.47
C THR A 651 -4.39 37.88 -4.11
N GLU A 652 -4.53 38.83 -5.04
CA GLU A 652 -5.76 38.97 -5.82
C GLU A 652 -6.09 37.70 -6.60
N THR A 653 -5.08 36.96 -7.06
CA THR A 653 -5.25 35.66 -7.72
C THR A 653 -5.91 34.65 -6.78
N MET A 654 -5.44 34.56 -5.53
CA MET A 654 -6.03 33.67 -4.52
C MET A 654 -7.48 34.07 -4.22
N LYS A 655 -7.73 35.34 -3.90
CA LYS A 655 -9.07 35.86 -3.56
C LYS A 655 -10.09 35.70 -4.70
N ASN A 656 -9.63 35.77 -5.95
CA ASN A 656 -10.49 35.64 -7.12
C ASN A 656 -10.61 34.20 -7.65
N SER A 657 -9.87 33.24 -7.10
CA SER A 657 -9.99 31.83 -7.47
C SER A 657 -11.37 31.27 -7.11
N LEU A 658 -11.90 30.38 -7.94
CA LEU A 658 -13.20 29.75 -7.69
C LEU A 658 -13.20 28.98 -6.36
N MET A 659 -12.14 28.24 -6.05
CA MET A 659 -12.00 27.49 -4.79
C MET A 659 -12.08 28.39 -3.55
N TYR A 660 -11.38 29.53 -3.54
CA TYR A 660 -11.43 30.48 -2.42
C TYR A 660 -12.84 31.03 -2.25
N LYS A 661 -13.47 31.45 -3.35
CA LYS A 661 -14.81 32.02 -3.30
C LYS A 661 -15.85 31.01 -2.83
N MET A 662 -15.81 29.76 -3.31
CA MET A 662 -16.72 28.69 -2.90
C MET A 662 -16.48 28.27 -1.44
N SER A 663 -15.23 28.24 -0.97
CA SER A 663 -14.95 27.86 0.42
C SER A 663 -15.46 28.91 1.42
N TYR A 664 -15.23 30.21 1.14
CA TYR A 664 -15.50 31.30 2.08
C TYR A 664 -16.80 32.09 1.80
N TYR A 665 -17.64 31.65 0.86
CA TYR A 665 -18.93 32.29 0.59
C TYR A 665 -19.83 32.29 1.84
N ASN A 666 -20.43 33.44 2.18
CA ASN A 666 -21.26 33.64 3.38
C ASN A 666 -20.60 33.24 4.72
N TYR A 667 -19.29 32.97 4.77
CA TYR A 667 -18.64 32.55 6.01
C TYR A 667 -18.58 33.70 7.02
N ASN A 668 -18.41 34.94 6.56
CA ASN A 668 -18.34 36.11 7.41
C ASN A 668 -19.64 36.41 8.17
N SER A 669 -20.81 36.00 7.64
CA SER A 669 -22.10 36.24 8.31
C SER A 669 -22.34 35.34 9.52
N LEU A 670 -21.54 34.28 9.70
CA LEU A 670 -21.62 33.42 10.90
C LEU A 670 -21.04 34.08 12.14
N PHE A 671 -20.15 35.05 11.97
CA PHE A 671 -19.43 35.71 13.05
C PHE A 671 -19.89 37.16 13.22
N PRO A 672 -19.75 37.75 14.41
CA PRO A 672 -19.85 39.20 14.56
C PRO A 672 -18.89 39.91 13.60
N ALA A 673 -19.25 41.11 13.18
CA ALA A 673 -18.48 41.88 12.20
C ALA A 673 -17.00 41.99 12.63
N GLY A 674 -16.09 41.58 11.73
CA GLY A 674 -14.66 41.59 11.98
C GLY A 674 -14.14 40.48 12.92
N GLN A 675 -14.92 39.43 13.17
CA GLN A 675 -14.47 38.29 13.99
C GLN A 675 -14.41 36.97 13.22
N ALA A 676 -14.60 37.01 11.89
CA ALA A 676 -14.48 35.81 11.06
C ALA A 676 -13.05 35.28 11.08
N GLN A 677 -12.88 34.06 11.60
CA GLN A 677 -11.59 33.40 11.70
C GLN A 677 -11.65 32.02 11.05
N ASP A 678 -10.59 31.67 10.32
CA ASP A 678 -10.34 30.31 9.89
C ASP A 678 -9.54 29.58 10.98
N ARG A 679 -10.15 28.58 11.63
CA ARG A 679 -9.52 27.84 12.73
C ARG A 679 -8.40 26.90 12.27
N VAL A 680 -8.40 26.48 11.00
CA VAL A 680 -7.35 25.60 10.45
C VAL A 680 -6.07 26.38 10.23
N ARG A 681 -6.16 27.58 9.64
CA ARG A 681 -5.00 28.43 9.34
C ARG A 681 -4.65 29.38 10.49
N GLY A 682 -5.54 29.56 11.45
CA GLY A 682 -5.34 30.49 12.58
C GLY A 682 -5.34 31.96 12.15
N VAL A 683 -5.95 32.29 11.01
CA VAL A 683 -5.94 33.67 10.47
C VAL A 683 -7.34 34.28 10.46
N ARG A 684 -7.39 35.61 10.62
CA ARG A 684 -8.62 36.39 10.47
C ARG A 684 -8.90 36.63 8.99
N LEU A 685 -10.15 36.44 8.59
CA LEU A 685 -10.59 36.61 7.21
C LEU A 685 -10.93 38.08 6.92
N PRO A 686 -10.93 38.48 5.63
CA PRO A 686 -11.38 39.80 5.19
C PRO A 686 -12.76 40.16 5.74
N ASP A 687 -13.01 41.42 6.08
CA ASP A 687 -14.33 41.85 6.60
C ASP A 687 -15.44 41.69 5.54
N VAL A 688 -15.12 41.87 4.25
CA VAL A 688 -16.05 41.66 3.13
C VAL A 688 -15.82 40.28 2.51
N GLY A 689 -16.85 39.43 2.55
CA GLY A 689 -16.80 38.07 2.01
C GLY A 689 -16.79 38.04 0.47
N PRO A 690 -16.32 36.93 -0.13
CA PRO A 690 -16.38 36.75 -1.57
C PRO A 690 -17.83 36.66 -2.08
N THR A 691 -18.04 37.09 -3.32
CA THR A 691 -19.33 36.92 -4.02
C THR A 691 -19.18 35.97 -5.21
N LEU A 692 -20.18 35.12 -5.38
CA LEU A 692 -20.29 34.14 -6.47
C LEU A 692 -21.33 34.64 -7.47
N ASN A 693 -20.99 34.63 -8.76
CA ASN A 693 -21.90 35.06 -9.83
C ASN A 693 -22.38 33.87 -10.67
N THR A 694 -21.48 32.92 -10.94
CA THR A 694 -21.67 31.80 -11.88
C THR A 694 -22.22 30.51 -11.24
N VAL A 695 -22.13 30.41 -9.92
CA VAL A 695 -22.62 29.28 -9.13
C VAL A 695 -23.48 29.78 -7.97
N GLU A 696 -24.40 28.94 -7.50
CA GLU A 696 -25.27 29.22 -6.35
C GLU A 696 -25.12 28.14 -5.28
N GLU A 697 -25.22 28.52 -4.01
CA GLU A 697 -25.16 27.58 -2.88
C GLU A 697 -26.43 26.72 -2.87
N ALA A 698 -26.27 25.41 -2.96
CA ALA A 698 -27.39 24.46 -2.99
C ALA A 698 -27.58 23.74 -1.66
N PHE A 699 -26.47 23.39 -0.99
CA PHE A 699 -26.46 22.76 0.33
C PHE A 699 -25.15 23.03 1.06
N THR A 700 -25.21 23.21 2.37
CA THR A 700 -24.06 23.27 3.27
C THR A 700 -24.39 22.44 4.50
N SER A 701 -23.48 21.55 4.89
CA SER A 701 -23.68 20.65 6.04
C SER A 701 -23.74 21.39 7.37
N GLU A 702 -24.25 20.73 8.42
CA GLU A 702 -24.45 21.34 9.75
C GLU A 702 -23.19 22.05 10.27
N ASN A 703 -22.03 21.41 10.16
CA ASN A 703 -20.76 21.96 10.64
C ASN A 703 -19.91 22.61 9.54
N TRP A 704 -20.52 22.88 8.38
CA TRP A 704 -19.89 23.51 7.22
C TRP A 704 -18.69 22.75 6.63
N ILE A 705 -18.56 21.44 6.92
CA ILE A 705 -17.49 20.60 6.36
C ILE A 705 -17.68 20.41 4.86
N ILE A 706 -18.91 20.19 4.39
CA ILE A 706 -19.18 19.97 2.97
C ILE A 706 -20.12 21.05 2.45
N ARG A 707 -19.71 21.63 1.33
CA ARG A 707 -20.47 22.65 0.62
C ARG A 707 -20.72 22.18 -0.80
N ILE A 708 -21.98 22.24 -1.22
CA ILE A 708 -22.43 21.84 -2.54
C ILE A 708 -22.99 23.07 -3.24
N TYR A 709 -22.41 23.37 -4.39
CA TYR A 709 -22.80 24.48 -5.26
C TYR A 709 -23.44 23.94 -6.52
N LYS A 710 -24.47 24.62 -7.02
CA LYS A 710 -25.10 24.34 -8.31
C LYS A 710 -24.57 25.33 -9.35
N VAL A 711 -24.23 24.82 -10.53
CA VAL A 711 -23.81 25.65 -11.66
C VAL A 711 -25.04 26.30 -12.29
N LYS A 712 -25.03 27.62 -12.47
CA LYS A 712 -26.16 28.33 -13.07
C LYS A 712 -26.26 28.05 -14.57
N ASP A 713 -27.48 27.99 -15.07
CA ASP A 713 -27.74 27.97 -16.51
C ASP A 713 -27.40 29.31 -17.15
N LEU A 714 -27.30 29.34 -18.48
CA LEU A 714 -27.08 30.59 -19.21
C LEU A 714 -28.23 31.57 -18.92
N ASP A 715 -27.89 32.85 -18.77
CA ASP A 715 -28.90 33.89 -18.63
C ASP A 715 -29.85 33.86 -19.84
N ASN A 716 -31.16 33.95 -19.59
CA ASN A 716 -32.19 33.84 -20.64
C ASN A 716 -32.03 34.86 -21.78
N ILE A 717 -31.29 35.96 -21.54
CA ILE A 717 -31.05 37.05 -22.49
C ILE A 717 -29.62 36.99 -23.06
N GLY A 718 -28.82 35.99 -22.68
CA GLY A 718 -27.44 35.80 -23.13
C GLY A 718 -26.45 36.82 -22.56
N ARG A 719 -26.75 37.42 -21.40
CA ARG A 719 -25.80 38.31 -20.70
C ARG A 719 -24.76 37.47 -19.97
N ASP A 720 -23.57 38.05 -19.78
CA ASP A 720 -22.58 37.47 -18.87
C ASP A 720 -23.10 37.48 -17.42
N HIS A 721 -22.81 36.42 -16.67
CA HIS A 721 -23.25 36.22 -15.29
C HIS A 721 -22.77 37.31 -14.34
N THR A 722 -21.58 37.86 -14.60
CA THR A 722 -21.05 39.00 -13.84
C THR A 722 -21.91 40.25 -14.04
N ALA A 723 -22.36 40.50 -15.27
CA ALA A 723 -23.20 41.64 -15.62
C ALA A 723 -24.63 41.48 -15.11
N ALA A 724 -25.16 40.25 -15.13
CA ALA A 724 -26.45 39.92 -14.54
C ALA A 724 -26.44 40.14 -13.01
N ALA A 725 -25.46 39.57 -12.31
CA ALA A 725 -25.31 39.73 -10.86
C ALA A 725 -25.01 41.18 -10.44
N ALA A 726 -24.29 41.95 -11.26
CA ALA A 726 -24.08 43.38 -11.01
C ALA A 726 -25.39 44.19 -11.16
N PHE A 727 -26.22 43.84 -12.14
CA PHE A 727 -27.54 44.44 -12.35
C PHE A 727 -28.48 44.16 -11.16
N GLU A 728 -28.55 42.92 -10.69
CA GLU A 728 -29.36 42.53 -9.52
C GLU A 728 -28.92 43.25 -8.23
N ARG A 729 -27.62 43.48 -8.07
CA ARG A 729 -27.05 44.26 -6.95
C ARG A 729 -27.26 45.77 -7.08
N GLY A 730 -27.97 46.25 -8.10
CA GLY A 730 -28.25 47.68 -8.31
C GLY A 730 -27.03 48.50 -8.73
N GLN A 731 -25.93 47.86 -9.16
CA GLN A 731 -24.76 48.57 -9.64
C GLN A 731 -25.05 49.14 -11.03
N LYS A 732 -25.10 50.47 -11.14
CA LYS A 732 -25.28 51.15 -12.43
C LYS A 732 -24.12 50.76 -13.36
N LYS A 733 -24.44 50.30 -14.58
CA LYS A 733 -23.46 50.19 -15.68
C LYS A 733 -22.65 51.48 -15.72
N LYS A 734 -21.33 51.43 -15.46
CA LYS A 734 -20.46 52.55 -15.78
C LYS A 734 -20.68 52.85 -17.26
N LYS A 735 -21.13 54.07 -17.58
CA LYS A 735 -21.27 54.52 -18.99
C LYS A 735 -19.96 54.15 -19.69
N PRO A 736 -19.99 53.37 -20.78
CA PRO A 736 -18.77 53.10 -21.51
C PRO A 736 -18.22 54.46 -21.97
N THR A 737 -17.04 54.83 -21.51
CA THR A 737 -16.25 55.85 -22.18
C THR A 737 -16.02 55.30 -23.58
N LYS A 738 -16.73 55.85 -24.58
CA LYS A 738 -16.60 55.46 -25.99
C LYS A 738 -15.14 55.67 -26.43
N LYS A 739 -14.29 54.67 -26.27
CA LYS A 739 -13.16 54.49 -27.19
C LYS A 739 -13.74 53.80 -28.42
N ARG A 740 -13.87 54.56 -29.50
CA ARG A 740 -14.19 54.05 -30.84
C ARG A 740 -13.07 53.08 -31.24
N GLY A 741 -13.23 51.79 -30.96
CA GLY A 741 -12.50 50.73 -31.66
C GLY A 741 -13.04 50.56 -33.09
N PRO A 742 -12.26 49.96 -34.00
CA PRO A 742 -12.69 49.72 -35.37
C PRO A 742 -13.92 48.81 -35.40
N ARG A 743 -14.88 49.13 -36.27
CA ARG A 743 -16.12 48.38 -36.45
C ARG A 743 -15.79 46.96 -36.93
N VAL A 744 -16.08 45.95 -36.11
CA VAL A 744 -16.11 44.56 -36.55
C VAL A 744 -17.52 44.27 -37.07
N LEU A 745 -17.59 43.76 -38.30
CA LEU A 745 -18.84 43.29 -38.92
C LEU A 745 -19.43 42.16 -38.07
N ARG A 746 -20.71 42.27 -37.75
CA ARG A 746 -21.50 41.19 -37.16
C ARG A 746 -21.66 40.14 -38.27
N VAL A 747 -21.02 38.99 -38.10
CA VAL A 747 -21.33 37.81 -38.91
C VAL A 747 -22.48 37.13 -38.19
N ASP A 748 -23.63 37.09 -38.86
CA ASP A 748 -24.84 36.40 -38.38
C ASP A 748 -24.59 34.90 -38.20
#